data_AF-A0A814BB80-F1
#
_entry.id   AF-A0A814BB80-F1
#
_cell.length_a   1.000
_cell.length_b   1.000
_cell.length_c   1.000
_cell.angle_alpha   90.00
_cell.angle_beta   90.00
_cell.angle_gamma   90.00
#
_symmetry.space_group_name_H-M   'P 1'
#
loop_
_entity.id
_entity.type
_entity.pdbx_description
1 polymer ?
#
loop_
_entity_poly.entity_id
_entity_poly.type
_entity_poly.pdbx_seq_one_letter_code
_entity_poly.pdbx_strand_id
1 'polypeptide(L)'
;MFSRIFILLSVCALSLQETITFNNGGITVNFTNCGARTHFEITAPIINGVNIDASWLGLTLDTNFSSLADSNLIACKKNGSTVSVEQFVYSGSQLVHMNSSNKFTGLNSLVVNANGNIMTCKFTRENKDRDPLYLNMNTQKLFMKISYGSLSGDALQNAVSEYPSSSVVDFPVHQNCEQWTSLDNDRMMVKFRNYGSKTMYEATVLIGNGVSIDSVWLGVGINFNRKMPGADVVICKRNLTYNSVEHYYNEGLNPRYIDDTNKFIGLSSMYVGANGNYLTCRFTRDNKNANPKYIYQNGEDLFVMVAYGTFTSDVMLQHALVKESKNIVSFPIQPSFEDYTTLDNENLRVEFKNCGKMTHFTVTAVIGNGVSIDNVWVGMGLNINRKMPGTDVVICKRNTTFNSVEHYYNDGLIPKYMNLSNKFEGLSSMSISVSGNVLTCKFSRDNSNPNPFYKNLNTENLYVISGYGSFTGDEILVHNLIKESKNVVKFPVAPRCTQFTTLNDDKIRIEFKNYGQKTDFTAIALIENGININNVWLGIGLNLNRKMPNTDVVVCKKNNTILSVEHYYNDNLQPRYINESNKFVGLSSMSITTSGNTMICKFTRDNSYPDPKYKDLNTESLFIHAAYGKMENNELTNHVLVKETKNIVNFPVEPLIQDYTTLDNDNLKIEFINCGTITHFTVTAVIGNGVSIDNVWVGMGLNINRKMPGADVVICKRNTTFNSVEHYYNDGLVPKYMNLSNKFEGLSSMSISVSGNVLTCKFSRDNSNPNPFYKNLNTESLFVISGYGSFIGDDILVHQLIKESKNVVPFPVTPNCQDFTTLDNDKMSVKFKNYGSQTEFIATALIEKVDINSAYIAVGLNLNRKMPGASEVVCKKSGSQTYVEHYYNDGLNPVYLDDTNRTIGINKASVTVSGNYLTCRFYRDNSNSNSRYLNINTEALFVLFAYGSLSGQNLEMHSIVKESKNVVPFKVTSNDTFQSYNLGDYTIKWIERTDEIDFVFTTRVTLSNNLWTSFALSNDPIMGDDNAIVCKIVNSNMIVQHYYNSGKFRPNLLNELEPSMGLTNVNCELNSGNFTCSLSRKKILPDILNYFDTRYKYYLLFAQGPTDDNG
;
A
#
# COMPACT_ATOMS: atom_id res chain seq x y z
N MET A 1 3.07 35.28 -52.26
CA MET A 1 3.21 34.53 -50.99
C MET A 1 1.93 33.74 -50.80
N PHE A 2 1.91 32.43 -51.03
CA PHE A 2 0.78 31.59 -50.61
C PHE A 2 1.31 30.25 -50.09
N SER A 3 0.79 29.85 -48.93
CA SER A 3 1.25 28.74 -48.09
C SER A 3 0.41 27.49 -48.32
N ARG A 4 1.04 26.31 -48.27
CA ARG A 4 0.32 25.04 -48.07
C ARG A 4 -0.01 24.90 -46.58
N ILE A 5 -1.25 24.56 -46.24
CA ILE A 5 -1.66 24.29 -44.86
C ILE A 5 -1.81 22.77 -44.71
N PHE A 6 -0.94 22.17 -43.88
CA PHE A 6 -1.04 20.77 -43.45
C PHE A 6 -1.57 20.75 -42.02
N ILE A 7 -2.65 20.00 -41.77
CA ILE A 7 -3.23 19.84 -40.43
C ILE A 7 -3.14 18.36 -40.06
N LEU A 8 -2.34 18.05 -39.04
CA LEU A 8 -2.20 16.71 -38.47
C LEU A 8 -3.22 16.54 -37.32
N LEU A 9 -4.16 15.61 -37.45
CA LEU A 9 -5.19 15.36 -36.44
C LEU A 9 -5.05 13.94 -35.86
N SER A 10 -4.80 13.85 -34.55
CA SER A 10 -4.92 12.62 -33.77
C SER A 10 -6.09 12.78 -32.82
N VAL A 11 -7.26 12.25 -33.18
CA VAL A 11 -8.46 12.32 -32.34
C VAL A 11 -8.49 11.09 -31.44
N CYS A 12 -8.13 11.23 -30.16
CA CYS A 12 -8.60 10.31 -29.14
C CYS A 12 -10.06 10.65 -28.83
N ALA A 13 -10.92 9.64 -28.65
CA ALA A 13 -12.33 9.83 -28.38
C ALA A 13 -12.54 10.71 -27.12
N LEU A 14 -12.79 12.00 -27.33
CA LEU A 14 -13.23 12.95 -26.31
C LEU A 14 -14.76 12.96 -26.31
N SER A 15 -15.36 12.77 -25.14
CA SER A 15 -16.82 12.66 -24.95
C SER A 15 -17.51 14.01 -24.64
N LEU A 16 -16.79 15.13 -24.78
CA LEU A 16 -17.37 16.47 -24.70
C LEU A 16 -17.70 16.99 -26.10
N GLN A 17 -18.81 17.72 -26.19
CA GLN A 17 -19.26 18.41 -27.41
C GLN A 17 -18.33 19.62 -27.66
N GLU A 18 -17.10 19.37 -28.09
CA GLU A 18 -16.12 20.40 -28.37
C GLU A 18 -16.15 20.78 -29.85
N THR A 19 -16.19 22.09 -30.11
CA THR A 19 -15.98 22.65 -31.44
C THR A 19 -14.53 23.07 -31.57
N ILE A 20 -13.76 22.38 -32.40
CA ILE A 20 -12.37 22.72 -32.67
C ILE A 20 -12.35 23.66 -33.88
N THR A 21 -11.87 24.89 -33.67
CA THR A 21 -11.75 25.91 -34.72
C THR A 21 -10.29 26.04 -35.14
N PHE A 22 -10.00 25.77 -36.41
CA PHE A 22 -8.69 26.02 -37.02
C PHE A 22 -8.76 27.29 -37.86
N ASN A 23 -7.93 28.30 -37.59
CA ASN A 23 -7.84 29.49 -38.43
C ASN A 23 -6.42 29.68 -38.94
N ASN A 24 -6.21 29.61 -40.26
CA ASN A 24 -4.92 29.90 -40.88
C ASN A 24 -5.11 30.53 -42.26
N GLY A 25 -4.49 31.69 -42.49
CA GLY A 25 -4.58 32.41 -43.77
C GLY A 25 -5.99 32.88 -44.14
N GLY A 26 -6.87 33.06 -43.14
CA GLY A 26 -8.28 33.41 -43.32
C GLY A 26 -9.20 32.20 -43.54
N ILE A 27 -8.66 30.99 -43.75
CA ILE A 27 -9.46 29.77 -43.81
C ILE A 27 -9.76 29.29 -42.39
N THR A 28 -11.04 29.21 -42.05
CA THR A 28 -11.55 28.71 -40.77
C THR A 28 -12.18 27.32 -40.95
N VAL A 29 -11.73 26.30 -40.22
CA VAL A 29 -12.39 24.98 -40.17
C VAL A 29 -12.89 24.72 -38.76
N ASN A 30 -14.21 24.61 -38.61
CA ASN A 30 -14.86 24.19 -37.39
C ASN A 30 -15.24 22.71 -37.48
N PHE A 31 -14.82 21.95 -36.48
CA PHE A 31 -15.16 20.55 -36.31
C PHE A 31 -15.96 20.39 -35.03
N THR A 32 -17.17 19.84 -35.10
CA THR A 32 -17.98 19.55 -33.91
C THR A 32 -18.38 18.09 -33.90
N ASN A 33 -17.83 17.30 -32.97
CA ASN A 33 -18.22 15.90 -32.79
C ASN A 33 -19.41 15.81 -31.82
N CYS A 34 -20.54 15.30 -32.29
CA CYS A 34 -21.77 15.10 -31.53
C CYS A 34 -22.03 13.61 -31.25
N GLY A 35 -20.97 12.79 -31.15
CA GLY A 35 -21.04 11.36 -30.87
C GLY A 35 -21.39 10.54 -32.10
N ALA A 36 -22.68 10.44 -32.45
CA ALA A 36 -23.15 9.67 -33.60
C ALA A 36 -22.97 10.41 -34.94
N ARG A 37 -22.69 11.71 -34.89
CA ARG A 37 -22.54 12.59 -36.05
C ARG A 37 -21.39 13.56 -35.84
N THR A 38 -20.73 13.91 -36.92
CA THR A 38 -19.66 14.90 -36.94
C THR A 38 -20.01 16.01 -37.92
N HIS A 39 -20.01 17.25 -37.44
CA HIS A 39 -20.27 18.44 -38.23
C HIS A 39 -18.95 19.08 -38.65
N PHE A 40 -18.85 19.42 -39.93
CA PHE A 40 -17.74 20.15 -40.52
C PHE A 40 -18.26 21.47 -41.05
N GLU A 41 -17.61 22.57 -40.70
CA GLU A 41 -17.84 23.88 -41.27
C GLU A 41 -16.51 24.47 -41.75
N ILE A 42 -16.36 24.66 -43.05
CA ILE A 42 -15.15 25.22 -43.67
C ILE A 42 -15.52 26.58 -44.24
N THR A 43 -14.84 27.64 -43.81
CA THR A 43 -15.01 29.00 -44.29
C THR A 43 -13.70 29.46 -44.89
N ALA A 44 -13.68 29.93 -46.13
CA ALA A 44 -12.47 30.42 -46.79
C ALA A 44 -12.72 31.75 -47.51
N PRO A 45 -11.79 32.72 -47.42
CA PRO A 45 -11.85 33.92 -48.23
C PRO A 45 -11.52 33.59 -49.68
N ILE A 46 -12.27 34.19 -50.60
CA ILE A 46 -12.06 34.09 -52.03
C ILE A 46 -10.90 35.00 -52.39
N ILE A 47 -9.87 34.42 -52.99
CA ILE A 47 -8.66 35.15 -53.36
C ILE A 47 -8.98 36.10 -54.52
N ASN A 48 -8.53 37.36 -54.40
CA ASN A 48 -8.65 38.36 -55.45
C ASN A 48 -8.09 37.82 -56.78
N GLY A 49 -8.94 37.77 -57.81
CA GLY A 49 -8.62 37.24 -59.15
C GLY A 49 -9.31 35.92 -59.51
N VAL A 50 -10.01 35.26 -58.58
CA VAL A 50 -10.83 34.07 -58.86
C VAL A 50 -12.29 34.48 -59.07
N ASN A 51 -12.89 34.07 -60.19
CA ASN A 51 -14.33 34.26 -60.42
C ASN A 51 -15.13 33.42 -59.41
N ILE A 52 -15.90 34.10 -58.54
CA ILE A 52 -16.72 33.46 -57.50
C ILE A 52 -17.73 32.47 -58.07
N ASP A 53 -18.21 32.72 -59.30
CA ASP A 53 -19.19 31.88 -59.98
C ASP A 53 -18.58 30.62 -60.60
N ALA A 54 -17.28 30.39 -60.43
CA ALA A 54 -16.57 29.22 -60.90
C ALA A 54 -15.50 28.78 -59.89
N SER A 55 -15.84 28.71 -58.60
CA SER A 55 -14.90 28.37 -57.53
C SER A 55 -15.33 27.12 -56.76
N TRP A 56 -14.36 26.34 -56.30
CA TRP A 56 -14.60 25.18 -55.43
C TRP A 56 -13.69 25.18 -54.21
N LEU A 57 -14.20 24.60 -53.12
CA LEU A 57 -13.53 24.42 -51.84
C LEU A 57 -13.69 22.96 -51.42
N GLY A 58 -12.59 22.22 -51.31
CA GLY A 58 -12.58 20.80 -51.04
C GLY A 58 -11.77 20.37 -49.84
N LEU A 59 -12.27 19.33 -49.17
CA LEU A 59 -11.66 18.67 -48.03
C LEU A 59 -11.30 17.23 -48.40
N THR A 60 -10.03 16.86 -48.25
CA THR A 60 -9.55 15.48 -48.35
C THR A 60 -9.26 14.94 -46.96
N LEU A 61 -9.71 13.71 -46.69
CA LEU A 61 -9.43 12.96 -45.46
C LEU A 61 -8.63 11.71 -45.82
N ASP A 62 -7.46 11.50 -45.21
CA ASP A 62 -6.57 10.37 -45.50
C ASP A 62 -6.06 9.70 -44.20
N THR A 63 -5.73 8.41 -44.26
CA THR A 63 -5.13 7.61 -43.17
C THR A 63 -3.63 7.40 -43.31
N ASN A 64 -3.05 7.57 -44.50
CA ASN A 64 -1.65 7.27 -44.79
C ASN A 64 -0.93 8.43 -45.49
N PHE A 65 0.18 8.88 -44.93
CA PHE A 65 0.93 10.05 -45.41
C PHE A 65 1.63 9.86 -46.76
N SER A 66 1.79 8.62 -47.25
CA SER A 66 2.73 8.29 -48.34
C SER A 66 2.13 8.13 -49.75
N SER A 67 0.81 8.14 -49.95
CA SER A 67 0.24 8.03 -51.31
C SER A 67 -1.18 8.58 -51.43
N LEU A 68 -1.42 9.46 -52.42
CA LEU A 68 -2.75 10.00 -52.77
C LEU A 68 -3.72 8.98 -53.39
N ALA A 69 -3.28 7.75 -53.63
CA ALA A 69 -3.91 6.81 -54.56
C ALA A 69 -5.33 6.35 -54.18
N ASP A 70 -5.80 6.59 -52.94
CA ASP A 70 -7.12 6.14 -52.46
C ASP A 70 -7.87 7.19 -51.61
N SER A 71 -7.56 8.48 -51.80
CA SER A 71 -8.13 9.55 -50.97
C SER A 71 -9.48 10.08 -51.47
N ASN A 72 -10.44 10.29 -50.56
CA ASN A 72 -11.76 10.85 -50.84
C ASN A 72 -11.74 12.38 -50.69
N LEU A 73 -12.12 13.10 -51.74
CA LEU A 73 -12.29 14.57 -51.74
C LEU A 73 -13.78 14.92 -51.73
N ILE A 74 -14.22 15.66 -50.71
CA ILE A 74 -15.56 16.27 -50.67
C ILE A 74 -15.38 17.74 -51.02
N ALA A 75 -15.97 18.19 -52.13
CA ALA A 75 -15.85 19.56 -52.60
C ALA A 75 -17.21 20.25 -52.67
N CYS A 76 -17.30 21.45 -52.10
CA CYS A 76 -18.35 22.40 -52.45
C CYS A 76 -17.96 23.15 -53.70
N LYS A 77 -18.92 23.31 -54.60
CA LYS A 77 -18.74 23.96 -55.88
C LYS A 77 -19.82 25.00 -56.07
N LYS A 78 -19.43 26.24 -56.36
CA LYS A 78 -20.36 27.29 -56.79
C LYS A 78 -20.20 27.48 -58.31
N ASN A 79 -21.27 27.22 -59.04
CA ASN A 79 -21.38 27.43 -60.48
C ASN A 79 -22.55 28.39 -60.75
N GLY A 80 -22.25 29.68 -60.91
CA GLY A 80 -23.25 30.75 -60.94
C GLY A 80 -24.06 30.86 -59.64
N SER A 81 -25.38 30.88 -59.75
CA SER A 81 -26.31 30.87 -58.60
C SER A 81 -26.48 29.50 -57.95
N THR A 82 -25.97 28.44 -58.58
CA THR A 82 -26.09 27.06 -58.10
C THR A 82 -24.90 26.68 -57.24
N VAL A 83 -25.17 26.05 -56.11
CA VAL A 83 -24.15 25.50 -55.23
C VAL A 83 -24.39 24.01 -55.04
N SER A 84 -23.39 23.19 -55.36
CA SER A 84 -23.44 21.72 -55.22
C SER A 84 -22.31 21.22 -54.33
N VAL A 85 -22.47 20.02 -53.76
CA VAL A 85 -21.35 19.25 -53.21
C VAL A 85 -21.14 18.02 -54.07
N GLU A 86 -19.90 17.83 -54.48
CA GLU A 86 -19.45 16.73 -55.32
C GLU A 86 -18.38 15.94 -54.53
N GLN A 87 -18.44 14.61 -54.63
CA GLN A 87 -17.41 13.73 -54.07
C GLN A 87 -16.58 13.14 -55.20
N PHE A 88 -15.26 13.26 -55.06
CA PHE A 88 -14.29 12.74 -56.01
C PHE A 88 -13.41 11.70 -55.32
N VAL A 89 -12.96 10.71 -56.08
CA VAL A 89 -11.94 9.74 -55.65
C VAL A 89 -10.72 9.92 -56.54
N TYR A 90 -9.53 9.92 -55.93
CA TYR A 90 -8.30 9.82 -56.69
C TYR A 90 -8.15 8.41 -57.24
N SER A 91 -8.03 8.28 -58.56
CA SER A 91 -7.65 7.03 -59.22
C SER A 91 -6.35 7.28 -59.96
N GLY A 92 -5.22 7.04 -59.28
CA GLY A 92 -3.90 7.47 -59.74
C GLY A 92 -3.70 8.99 -59.62
N SER A 93 -3.29 9.66 -60.69
CA SER A 93 -3.09 11.13 -60.72
C SER A 93 -4.32 11.94 -61.15
N GLN A 94 -5.45 11.27 -61.41
CA GLN A 94 -6.69 11.90 -61.89
C GLN A 94 -7.79 11.84 -60.83
N LEU A 95 -8.55 12.94 -60.72
CA LEU A 95 -9.79 13.02 -59.94
C LEU A 95 -10.94 12.48 -60.78
N VAL A 96 -11.55 11.38 -60.32
CA VAL A 96 -12.71 10.79 -60.99
C VAL A 96 -13.96 11.14 -60.20
N HIS A 97 -14.96 11.71 -60.90
CA HIS A 97 -16.26 12.03 -60.32
C HIS A 97 -17.03 10.74 -60.03
N MET A 98 -17.48 10.53 -58.80
CA MET A 98 -18.30 9.36 -58.48
C MET A 98 -19.69 9.50 -59.11
N ASN A 99 -20.09 8.52 -59.92
CA ASN A 99 -21.33 8.59 -60.69
C ASN A 99 -22.57 8.62 -59.77
N SER A 100 -23.58 9.39 -60.20
CA SER A 100 -24.82 9.76 -59.50
C SER A 100 -25.70 8.60 -58.98
N SER A 101 -25.39 7.35 -59.30
CA SER A 101 -26.11 6.16 -58.86
C SER A 101 -25.70 5.67 -57.45
N ASN A 102 -24.55 6.07 -56.92
CA ASN A 102 -24.16 5.80 -55.53
C ASN A 102 -24.58 6.99 -54.66
N LYS A 103 -25.85 7.00 -54.24
CA LYS A 103 -26.39 8.05 -53.37
C LYS A 103 -25.63 8.12 -52.04
N PHE A 104 -25.29 9.35 -51.65
CA PHE A 104 -24.63 9.78 -50.41
C PHE A 104 -25.16 9.06 -49.14
N THR A 105 -24.64 7.89 -48.80
CA THR A 105 -24.91 7.26 -47.50
C THR A 105 -24.03 7.95 -46.45
N GLY A 106 -24.69 8.67 -45.53
CA GLY A 106 -24.06 9.26 -44.36
C GLY A 106 -23.82 10.77 -44.37
N LEU A 107 -24.18 11.53 -45.42
CA LEU A 107 -24.12 13.01 -45.43
C LEU A 107 -25.52 13.63 -45.28
N ASN A 108 -25.86 14.17 -44.11
CA ASN A 108 -27.27 14.42 -43.73
C ASN A 108 -27.70 15.90 -43.61
N SER A 109 -26.81 16.87 -43.78
CA SER A 109 -27.21 18.27 -43.98
C SER A 109 -26.12 19.03 -44.70
N LEU A 110 -26.51 19.95 -45.59
CA LEU A 110 -25.59 20.80 -46.34
C LEU A 110 -26.11 22.24 -46.35
N VAL A 111 -25.30 23.17 -45.87
CA VAL A 111 -25.53 24.61 -46.05
C VAL A 111 -24.28 25.20 -46.65
N VAL A 112 -24.39 25.72 -47.87
CA VAL A 112 -23.33 26.53 -48.46
C VAL A 112 -23.80 27.96 -48.54
N ASN A 113 -23.06 28.86 -47.89
CA ASN A 113 -23.33 30.29 -47.92
C ASN A 113 -22.14 30.99 -48.57
N ALA A 114 -22.40 31.78 -49.61
CA ALA A 114 -21.42 32.61 -50.27
C ALA A 114 -21.88 34.07 -50.15
N ASN A 115 -21.37 34.77 -49.14
CA ASN A 115 -21.69 36.18 -48.90
C ASN A 115 -20.43 37.02 -49.11
N GLY A 116 -20.39 37.80 -50.19
CA GLY A 116 -19.21 38.57 -50.59
C GLY A 116 -18.01 37.67 -50.91
N ASN A 117 -16.83 38.04 -50.40
CA ASN A 117 -15.57 37.35 -50.66
C ASN A 117 -15.34 36.14 -49.73
N ILE A 118 -16.39 35.51 -49.19
CA ILE A 118 -16.26 34.37 -48.26
C ILE A 118 -17.18 33.23 -48.71
N MET A 119 -16.63 32.02 -48.83
CA MET A 119 -17.37 30.80 -49.06
C MET A 119 -17.36 29.94 -47.79
N THR A 120 -18.55 29.62 -47.26
CA THR A 120 -18.74 28.74 -46.10
C THR A 120 -19.47 27.48 -46.50
N CYS A 121 -18.90 26.32 -46.18
CA CYS A 121 -19.43 25.00 -46.44
C CYS A 121 -19.66 24.24 -45.14
N LYS A 122 -20.92 23.94 -44.82
CA LYS A 122 -21.29 23.13 -43.66
C LYS A 122 -21.84 21.78 -44.10
N PHE A 123 -21.24 20.68 -43.65
CA PHE A 123 -21.79 19.34 -43.88
C PHE A 123 -21.72 18.45 -42.64
N THR A 124 -22.65 17.51 -42.51
CA THR A 124 -22.74 16.58 -41.37
C THR A 124 -22.56 15.15 -41.83
N ARG A 125 -21.65 14.40 -41.19
CA ARG A 125 -21.42 12.96 -41.48
C ARG A 125 -21.86 12.07 -40.31
N GLU A 126 -22.55 10.96 -40.58
CA GLU A 126 -22.88 9.96 -39.55
C GLU A 126 -21.70 9.00 -39.29
N ASN A 127 -21.44 8.66 -38.01
CA ASN A 127 -20.30 7.86 -37.57
C ASN A 127 -20.58 6.34 -37.52
N LYS A 128 -21.62 5.83 -38.24
CA LYS A 128 -22.22 4.51 -37.98
C LYS A 128 -21.95 3.37 -38.98
N ASP A 129 -21.21 3.56 -40.07
CA ASP A 129 -21.12 2.50 -41.09
C ASP A 129 -19.98 1.50 -40.84
N ARG A 130 -20.34 0.20 -40.82
CA ARG A 130 -19.43 -0.96 -40.77
C ARG A 130 -19.03 -1.45 -42.17
N ASP A 131 -18.93 -0.54 -43.13
CA ASP A 131 -18.51 -0.88 -44.49
C ASP A 131 -16.99 -0.63 -44.63
N PRO A 132 -16.17 -1.64 -44.97
CA PRO A 132 -14.71 -1.54 -45.03
C PRO A 132 -14.18 -0.53 -46.06
N LEU A 133 -15.04 0.01 -46.93
CA LEU A 133 -14.70 1.11 -47.85
C LEU A 133 -14.77 2.51 -47.21
N TYR A 134 -15.18 2.62 -45.94
CA TYR A 134 -15.40 3.92 -45.28
C TYR A 134 -14.58 4.10 -44.00
N LEU A 135 -13.87 5.22 -43.93
CA LEU A 135 -13.07 5.69 -42.79
C LEU A 135 -13.85 5.70 -41.46
N ASN A 136 -13.44 4.87 -40.49
CA ASN A 136 -13.93 4.91 -39.11
C ASN A 136 -13.23 6.03 -38.33
N MET A 137 -13.96 7.10 -38.02
CA MET A 137 -13.38 8.30 -37.37
C MET A 137 -13.08 8.14 -35.87
N ASN A 138 -13.38 6.99 -35.26
CA ASN A 138 -13.21 6.78 -33.81
C ASN A 138 -11.88 6.11 -33.41
N THR A 139 -11.05 5.66 -34.35
CA THR A 139 -9.91 4.77 -34.03
C THR A 139 -8.61 5.03 -34.79
N GLN A 140 -8.50 6.03 -35.67
CA GLN A 140 -7.32 6.24 -36.51
C GLN A 140 -6.88 7.72 -36.58
N LYS A 141 -5.58 7.94 -36.82
CA LYS A 141 -5.02 9.27 -37.15
C LYS A 141 -5.55 9.70 -38.52
N LEU A 142 -5.99 10.95 -38.63
CA LEU A 142 -6.56 11.52 -39.85
C LEU A 142 -5.67 12.66 -40.34
N PHE A 143 -5.30 12.59 -41.62
CA PHE A 143 -4.64 13.67 -42.34
C PHE A 143 -5.71 14.47 -43.08
N MET A 144 -5.75 15.78 -42.82
CA MET A 144 -6.71 16.67 -43.44
C MET A 144 -6.00 17.61 -44.42
N LYS A 145 -6.48 17.64 -45.66
CA LYS A 145 -5.98 18.56 -46.69
C LYS A 145 -7.12 19.40 -47.21
N ILE A 146 -6.94 20.73 -47.17
CA ILE A 146 -7.88 21.68 -47.76
C ILE A 146 -7.33 22.10 -49.12
N SER A 147 -8.18 22.10 -50.14
CA SER A 147 -7.82 22.54 -51.49
C SER A 147 -8.88 23.52 -52.00
N TYR A 148 -8.46 24.54 -52.75
CA TYR A 148 -9.36 25.48 -53.40
C TYR A 148 -8.89 25.73 -54.83
N GLY A 149 -9.79 26.06 -55.74
CA GLY A 149 -9.44 26.33 -57.13
C GLY A 149 -10.54 27.00 -57.94
N SER A 150 -10.19 27.48 -59.14
CA SER A 150 -11.13 27.97 -60.15
C SER A 150 -11.40 26.91 -61.20
N LEU A 151 -12.64 26.81 -61.69
CA LEU A 151 -13.02 25.95 -62.81
C LEU A 151 -12.83 26.71 -64.13
N SER A 152 -12.02 26.17 -65.05
CA SER A 152 -11.99 26.59 -66.44
C SER A 152 -12.30 25.37 -67.33
N GLY A 153 -13.58 25.19 -67.66
CA GLY A 153 -14.10 24.04 -68.42
C GLY A 153 -14.57 22.85 -67.56
N ASP A 154 -15.01 21.77 -68.20
CA ASP A 154 -15.51 20.53 -67.55
C ASP A 154 -14.41 19.68 -66.87
N ALA A 155 -13.18 20.17 -66.81
CA ALA A 155 -12.03 19.49 -66.21
C ALA A 155 -11.41 20.30 -65.07
N LEU A 156 -11.24 19.66 -63.91
CA LEU A 156 -10.44 20.19 -62.78
C LEU A 156 -8.96 20.20 -63.18
N GLN A 157 -8.39 21.36 -63.54
CA GLN A 157 -6.93 21.50 -63.70
C GLN A 157 -6.26 21.77 -62.34
N ASN A 158 -5.31 20.91 -61.97
CA ASN A 158 -4.46 21.06 -60.80
C ASN A 158 -3.44 22.19 -61.01
N ALA A 159 -3.55 23.29 -60.27
CA ALA A 159 -2.43 24.20 -60.08
C ALA A 159 -1.54 23.66 -58.94
N VAL A 160 -0.52 22.86 -59.28
CA VAL A 160 0.52 22.42 -58.32
C VAL A 160 1.87 22.90 -58.82
N SER A 161 2.43 23.94 -58.19
CA SER A 161 3.87 24.21 -58.24
C SER A 161 4.51 23.83 -56.90
N GLU A 162 5.71 23.25 -56.98
CA GLU A 162 6.49 22.70 -55.86
C GLU A 162 7.65 23.63 -55.50
N TYR A 163 7.77 24.01 -54.22
CA TYR A 163 9.05 24.37 -53.56
C TYR A 163 8.91 24.12 -52.04
N PRO A 164 10.00 23.75 -51.32
CA PRO A 164 9.94 23.27 -49.94
C PRO A 164 10.31 24.36 -48.92
N SER A 165 9.51 24.51 -47.86
CA SER A 165 10.01 24.88 -46.53
C SER A 165 9.05 24.38 -45.45
N SER A 166 9.61 23.79 -44.40
CA SER A 166 8.91 23.11 -43.31
C SER A 166 8.64 24.07 -42.16
N SER A 167 7.37 24.34 -41.86
CA SER A 167 6.92 24.91 -40.59
C SER A 167 5.82 24.01 -40.05
N VAL A 168 6.19 23.13 -39.12
CA VAL A 168 5.26 22.28 -38.36
C VAL A 168 4.87 23.07 -37.11
N VAL A 169 3.58 23.29 -36.92
CA VAL A 169 3.03 23.84 -35.68
C VAL A 169 2.43 22.67 -34.91
N ASP A 170 3.17 22.17 -33.91
CA ASP A 170 2.70 21.14 -32.98
C ASP A 170 2.00 21.79 -31.77
N PHE A 171 0.81 21.28 -31.44
CA PHE A 171 0.05 21.59 -30.23
C PHE A 171 -0.29 20.28 -29.48
N PRO A 172 -0.52 20.31 -28.16
CA PRO A 172 -0.19 19.22 -27.25
C PRO A 172 -1.11 18.03 -27.46
N VAL A 173 -0.53 16.99 -28.06
CA VAL A 173 -1.07 15.65 -28.01
C VAL A 173 -0.77 15.11 -26.61
N HIS A 174 -1.78 14.52 -25.94
CA HIS A 174 -1.53 13.50 -24.92
C HIS A 174 -0.86 12.29 -25.61
N GLN A 175 0.42 12.42 -25.95
CA GLN A 175 1.27 11.30 -26.38
C GLN A 175 1.65 10.54 -25.11
N ASN A 176 0.77 9.63 -24.68
CA ASN A 176 1.21 8.52 -23.85
C ASN A 176 2.16 7.68 -24.71
N CYS A 177 3.46 7.98 -24.60
CA CYS A 177 4.52 7.29 -25.30
C CYS A 177 4.49 5.79 -25.00
N GLU A 178 4.15 5.08 -26.05
CA GLU A 178 4.41 3.68 -26.35
C GLU A 178 5.85 3.25 -26.01
N GLN A 179 6.13 2.91 -24.75
CA GLN A 179 7.40 2.29 -24.40
C GLN A 179 7.32 0.77 -24.56
N TRP A 180 8.02 0.27 -25.57
CA TRP A 180 8.37 -1.15 -25.69
C TRP A 180 9.71 -1.37 -24.98
N THR A 181 9.79 -2.34 -24.08
CA THR A 181 11.09 -2.79 -23.56
C THR A 181 11.65 -3.85 -24.49
N SER A 182 12.83 -3.62 -25.06
CA SER A 182 13.47 -4.53 -26.03
C SER A 182 14.64 -5.32 -25.44
N LEU A 183 14.69 -6.62 -25.72
CA LEU A 183 15.85 -7.50 -25.53
C LEU A 183 16.51 -7.74 -26.89
N ASP A 184 17.70 -7.19 -27.12
CA ASP A 184 18.34 -7.21 -28.45
C ASP A 184 19.67 -7.99 -28.46
N ASN A 185 19.94 -8.70 -29.55
CA ASN A 185 21.27 -8.98 -30.12
C ASN A 185 21.09 -9.17 -31.64
N ASP A 186 22.21 -9.27 -32.35
CA ASP A 186 22.29 -9.37 -33.82
C ASP A 186 21.41 -10.44 -34.49
N ARG A 187 20.77 -11.35 -33.72
CA ARG A 187 19.88 -12.39 -34.24
C ARG A 187 18.49 -12.45 -33.59
N MET A 188 18.19 -11.68 -32.54
CA MET A 188 16.93 -11.83 -31.81
C MET A 188 16.52 -10.57 -31.06
N MET A 189 15.25 -10.22 -31.20
CA MET A 189 14.62 -9.06 -30.59
C MET A 189 13.31 -9.46 -29.91
N VAL A 190 13.17 -9.24 -28.60
CA VAL A 190 11.85 -9.34 -27.93
C VAL A 190 11.43 -7.99 -27.44
N LYS A 191 10.24 -7.56 -27.81
CA LYS A 191 9.56 -6.38 -27.29
C LYS A 191 8.35 -6.81 -26.46
N PHE A 192 8.09 -6.15 -25.35
CA PHE A 192 6.83 -6.36 -24.62
C PHE A 192 6.22 -5.05 -24.12
N ARG A 193 4.91 -5.09 -23.83
CA ARG A 193 4.10 -3.97 -23.36
C ARG A 193 3.00 -4.45 -22.41
N ASN A 194 3.00 -3.95 -21.18
CA ASN A 194 2.00 -4.30 -20.17
C ASN A 194 0.80 -3.34 -20.22
N TYR A 195 -0.41 -3.89 -20.29
CA TYR A 195 -1.71 -3.19 -20.29
C TYR A 195 -2.46 -3.37 -18.94
N GLY A 196 -1.74 -3.67 -17.85
CA GLY A 196 -2.30 -3.90 -16.52
C GLY A 196 -2.70 -5.36 -16.32
N SER A 197 -3.83 -5.79 -16.86
CA SER A 197 -4.31 -7.18 -16.71
C SER A 197 -3.76 -8.14 -17.77
N LYS A 198 -3.08 -7.63 -18.80
CA LYS A 198 -2.50 -8.41 -19.90
C LYS A 198 -1.18 -7.79 -20.35
N THR A 199 -0.28 -8.59 -20.89
CA THR A 199 0.98 -8.14 -21.50
C THR A 199 1.08 -8.63 -22.93
N MET A 200 1.36 -7.71 -23.85
CA MET A 200 1.65 -8.03 -25.25
C MET A 200 3.14 -8.27 -25.44
N TYR A 201 3.48 -9.33 -26.14
CA TYR A 201 4.83 -9.73 -26.51
C TYR A 201 4.96 -9.74 -28.02
N GLU A 202 6.13 -9.34 -28.52
CA GLU A 202 6.55 -9.44 -29.91
C GLU A 202 8.02 -9.88 -29.96
N ALA A 203 8.24 -11.14 -30.30
CA ALA A 203 9.57 -11.71 -30.48
C ALA A 203 9.87 -11.88 -31.97
N THR A 204 11.05 -11.46 -32.41
CA THR A 204 11.57 -11.64 -33.78
C THR A 204 12.92 -12.32 -33.71
N VAL A 205 13.15 -13.34 -34.54
CA VAL A 205 14.43 -14.05 -34.62
C VAL A 205 14.90 -14.17 -36.07
N LEU A 206 16.20 -13.96 -36.30
CA LEU A 206 16.87 -14.21 -37.57
C LEU A 206 17.27 -15.69 -37.65
N ILE A 207 16.59 -16.44 -38.52
CA ILE A 207 16.89 -17.84 -38.81
C ILE A 207 18.17 -17.92 -39.64
N GLY A 208 19.13 -18.73 -39.18
CA GLY A 208 20.43 -18.88 -39.84
C GLY A 208 20.33 -19.50 -41.24
N ASN A 209 21.32 -19.18 -42.09
CA ASN A 209 21.43 -19.75 -43.44
C ASN A 209 21.45 -21.28 -43.37
N GLY A 210 20.55 -21.94 -44.11
CA GLY A 210 20.44 -23.41 -44.17
C GLY A 210 19.25 -24.01 -43.41
N VAL A 211 18.48 -23.19 -42.69
CA VAL A 211 17.21 -23.60 -42.08
C VAL A 211 16.05 -22.98 -42.85
N SER A 212 15.11 -23.81 -43.32
CA SER A 212 13.90 -23.32 -43.99
C SER A 212 13.01 -22.57 -43.00
N ILE A 213 12.62 -21.33 -43.35
CA ILE A 213 11.68 -20.50 -42.56
C ILE A 213 10.28 -21.14 -42.46
N ASP A 214 10.01 -22.16 -43.28
CA ASP A 214 8.72 -22.85 -43.31
C ASP A 214 8.72 -24.15 -42.48
N SER A 215 9.72 -24.36 -41.62
CA SER A 215 9.76 -25.46 -40.65
C SER A 215 10.46 -25.05 -39.36
N VAL A 216 10.13 -23.85 -38.85
CA VAL A 216 10.73 -23.27 -37.65
C VAL A 216 9.71 -22.88 -36.59
N TRP A 217 10.16 -22.90 -35.34
CA TRP A 217 9.39 -22.42 -34.20
C TRP A 217 10.20 -21.40 -33.38
N LEU A 218 9.48 -20.49 -32.72
CA LEU A 218 10.00 -19.47 -31.81
C LEU A 218 9.21 -19.53 -30.50
N GLY A 219 9.88 -19.87 -29.41
CA GLY A 219 9.31 -19.95 -28.06
C GLY A 219 9.73 -18.76 -27.20
N VAL A 220 8.76 -18.12 -26.54
CA VAL A 220 8.97 -17.07 -25.54
C VAL A 220 8.53 -17.60 -24.17
N GLY A 221 9.49 -17.83 -23.29
CA GLY A 221 9.30 -18.33 -21.93
C GLY A 221 9.40 -17.23 -20.88
N ILE A 222 8.60 -17.33 -19.82
CA ILE A 222 8.61 -16.43 -18.66
C ILE A 222 8.85 -17.30 -17.43
N ASN A 223 9.76 -16.90 -16.54
CA ASN A 223 10.03 -17.65 -15.30
C ASN A 223 10.64 -16.73 -14.22
N PHE A 224 10.47 -17.09 -12.95
CA PHE A 224 11.14 -16.46 -11.80
C PHE A 224 12.64 -16.76 -11.77
N ASN A 225 13.03 -17.88 -12.36
CA ASN A 225 14.42 -18.31 -12.44
C ASN A 225 14.95 -18.14 -13.87
N ARG A 226 16.26 -17.95 -14.01
CA ARG A 226 16.98 -17.93 -15.30
C ARG A 226 17.11 -19.31 -15.95
N LYS A 227 16.02 -20.08 -15.99
CA LYS A 227 16.00 -21.45 -16.50
C LYS A 227 14.67 -21.70 -17.22
N MET A 228 14.73 -22.33 -18.40
CA MET A 228 13.53 -22.73 -19.14
C MET A 228 12.69 -23.78 -18.40
N PRO A 229 13.24 -24.76 -17.65
CA PRO A 229 12.44 -25.63 -16.79
C PRO A 229 11.62 -24.84 -15.75
N GLY A 230 10.32 -25.12 -15.70
CA GLY A 230 9.32 -24.42 -14.90
C GLY A 230 8.76 -23.15 -15.55
N ALA A 231 9.16 -22.83 -16.78
CA ALA A 231 8.69 -21.63 -17.47
C ALA A 231 7.29 -21.81 -18.07
N ASP A 232 6.57 -20.70 -18.11
CA ASP A 232 5.36 -20.47 -18.88
C ASP A 232 5.78 -20.03 -20.29
N VAL A 233 5.55 -20.88 -21.31
CA VAL A 233 6.17 -20.75 -22.63
C VAL A 233 5.12 -20.67 -23.73
N VAL A 234 5.14 -19.59 -24.50
CA VAL A 234 4.34 -19.46 -25.72
C VAL A 234 5.18 -19.77 -26.94
N ILE A 235 4.77 -20.75 -27.74
CA ILE A 235 5.50 -21.20 -28.94
C ILE A 235 4.72 -20.83 -30.19
N CYS A 236 5.34 -20.04 -31.06
CA CYS A 236 4.88 -19.74 -32.40
C CYS A 236 5.56 -20.68 -33.40
N LYS A 237 4.78 -21.50 -34.13
CA LYS A 237 5.28 -22.41 -35.18
C LYS A 237 4.87 -21.89 -36.55
N ARG A 238 5.79 -21.95 -37.51
CA ARG A 238 5.53 -21.66 -38.92
C ARG A 238 5.83 -22.90 -39.77
N ASN A 239 4.80 -23.38 -40.47
CA ASN A 239 4.84 -24.41 -41.49
C ASN A 239 4.45 -23.79 -42.85
N LEU A 240 4.89 -24.38 -43.97
CA LEU A 240 4.36 -24.08 -45.31
C LEU A 240 2.83 -24.04 -45.38
N THR A 241 2.18 -24.89 -44.58
CA THR A 241 0.73 -25.11 -44.64
C THR A 241 -0.03 -24.38 -43.54
N TYR A 242 0.61 -23.98 -42.43
CA TYR A 242 -0.08 -23.35 -41.31
C TYR A 242 0.86 -22.56 -40.40
N ASN A 243 0.29 -21.56 -39.73
CA ASN A 243 0.91 -20.84 -38.62
C ASN A 243 0.13 -21.18 -37.34
N SER A 244 0.83 -21.44 -36.24
CA SER A 244 0.18 -21.71 -34.95
C SER A 244 0.89 -21.02 -33.80
N VAL A 245 0.12 -20.65 -32.77
CA VAL A 245 0.61 -20.15 -31.49
C VAL A 245 0.02 -21.03 -30.40
N GLU A 246 0.86 -21.56 -29.53
CA GLU A 246 0.48 -22.58 -28.57
C GLU A 246 1.10 -22.31 -27.20
N HIS A 247 0.38 -22.63 -26.13
CA HIS A 247 0.78 -22.35 -24.76
C HIS A 247 1.22 -23.61 -24.01
N TYR A 248 2.46 -23.60 -23.54
CA TYR A 248 3.11 -24.70 -22.85
C TYR A 248 3.57 -24.32 -21.44
N TYR A 249 3.61 -25.30 -20.55
CA TYR A 249 4.34 -25.26 -19.29
C TYR A 249 5.53 -26.22 -19.41
N ASN A 250 6.74 -25.73 -19.14
CA ASN A 250 7.94 -26.51 -19.39
C ASN A 250 8.31 -27.40 -18.19
N GLU A 251 7.86 -28.65 -18.18
CA GLU A 251 8.19 -29.64 -17.13
C GLU A 251 9.55 -30.32 -17.41
N GLY A 252 10.64 -29.56 -17.28
CA GLY A 252 12.00 -30.06 -17.50
C GLY A 252 12.46 -29.93 -18.96
N LEU A 253 12.77 -31.05 -19.62
CA LEU A 253 13.14 -31.11 -21.04
C LEU A 253 11.93 -31.35 -21.96
N ASN A 254 10.75 -31.59 -21.39
CA ASN A 254 9.54 -31.96 -22.12
C ASN A 254 8.45 -30.89 -21.89
N PRO A 255 8.26 -29.94 -22.83
CA PRO A 255 7.16 -29.00 -22.74
C PRO A 255 5.82 -29.73 -22.86
N ARG A 256 4.89 -29.43 -21.96
CA ARG A 256 3.50 -29.94 -21.99
C ARG A 256 2.54 -28.77 -22.19
N TYR A 257 1.37 -28.99 -22.80
CA TYR A 257 0.39 -27.92 -22.88
C TYR A 257 -0.01 -27.45 -21.47
N ILE A 258 -0.22 -26.14 -21.31
CA ILE A 258 -0.75 -25.60 -20.04
C ILE A 258 -2.12 -26.21 -19.73
N ASP A 259 -2.91 -26.42 -20.79
CA ASP A 259 -4.21 -27.07 -20.76
C ASP A 259 -4.36 -27.90 -22.04
N ASP A 260 -4.43 -29.22 -21.89
CA ASP A 260 -4.59 -30.17 -23.01
C ASP A 260 -5.93 -29.99 -23.74
N THR A 261 -6.92 -29.34 -23.11
CA THR A 261 -8.23 -29.05 -23.71
C THR A 261 -8.26 -27.70 -24.45
N ASN A 262 -7.35 -26.78 -24.10
CA ASN A 262 -7.27 -25.46 -24.71
C ASN A 262 -5.83 -24.95 -24.79
N LYS A 263 -5.17 -25.24 -25.91
CA LYS A 263 -3.80 -24.79 -26.20
C LYS A 263 -3.59 -23.27 -26.30
N PHE A 264 -4.66 -22.47 -26.21
CA PHE A 264 -4.63 -21.00 -26.27
C PHE A 264 -5.00 -20.34 -24.93
N ILE A 265 -5.08 -21.10 -23.84
CA ILE A 265 -5.52 -20.58 -22.54
C ILE A 265 -4.70 -19.34 -22.11
N GLY A 266 -5.40 -18.24 -21.83
CA GLY A 266 -4.80 -16.97 -21.44
C GLY A 266 -4.01 -16.25 -22.55
N LEU A 267 -4.19 -16.62 -23.83
CA LEU A 267 -3.59 -15.93 -24.98
C LEU A 267 -4.67 -15.24 -25.85
N SER A 268 -4.31 -14.12 -26.47
CA SER A 268 -5.12 -13.34 -27.40
C SER A 268 -4.24 -12.59 -28.41
N SER A 269 -4.80 -12.02 -29.48
CA SER A 269 -4.06 -11.20 -30.47
C SER A 269 -2.79 -11.88 -31.03
N MET A 270 -2.93 -13.15 -31.40
CA MET A 270 -1.83 -14.02 -31.82
C MET A 270 -1.52 -13.82 -33.32
N TYR A 271 -0.24 -13.67 -33.66
CA TYR A 271 0.25 -13.51 -35.02
C TYR A 271 1.62 -14.18 -35.17
N VAL A 272 1.78 -14.96 -36.24
CA VAL A 272 3.07 -15.49 -36.68
C VAL A 272 3.30 -15.01 -38.11
N GLY A 273 4.36 -14.25 -38.32
CA GLY A 273 4.77 -13.75 -39.61
C GLY A 273 6.20 -14.15 -39.93
N ALA A 274 6.54 -14.20 -41.21
CA ALA A 274 7.95 -14.22 -41.61
C ALA A 274 8.19 -13.19 -42.70
N ASN A 275 9.36 -12.56 -42.65
CA ASN A 275 9.85 -11.62 -43.65
C ASN A 275 11.31 -11.94 -43.95
N GLY A 276 11.57 -12.57 -45.11
CA GLY A 276 12.87 -13.17 -45.41
C GLY A 276 13.24 -14.24 -44.39
N ASN A 277 14.44 -14.12 -43.80
CA ASN A 277 14.92 -15.04 -42.77
C ASN A 277 14.46 -14.68 -41.35
N TYR A 278 13.58 -13.69 -41.18
CA TYR A 278 13.07 -13.31 -39.86
C TYR A 278 11.73 -13.99 -39.57
N LEU A 279 11.63 -14.68 -38.43
CA LEU A 279 10.37 -15.19 -37.88
C LEU A 279 9.90 -14.27 -36.75
N THR A 280 8.68 -13.75 -36.85
CA THR A 280 8.06 -12.85 -35.87
C THR A 280 6.85 -13.52 -35.22
N CYS A 281 6.81 -13.51 -33.88
CA CYS A 281 5.78 -14.05 -33.02
C CYS A 281 5.21 -12.92 -32.16
N ARG A 282 3.95 -12.56 -32.35
CA ARG A 282 3.24 -11.54 -31.54
C ARG A 282 2.04 -12.17 -30.85
N PHE A 283 1.88 -11.94 -29.56
CA PHE A 283 0.74 -12.44 -28.79
C PHE A 283 0.47 -11.54 -27.58
N THR A 284 -0.74 -11.58 -27.05
CA THR A 284 -1.13 -10.94 -25.78
C THR A 284 -1.46 -12.03 -24.77
N ARG A 285 -0.78 -12.02 -23.63
CA ARG A 285 -0.92 -12.98 -22.54
C ARG A 285 -1.62 -12.32 -21.36
N ASP A 286 -2.56 -12.99 -20.71
CA ASP A 286 -3.16 -12.48 -19.46
C ASP A 286 -2.11 -12.46 -18.34
N ASN A 287 -2.14 -11.48 -17.45
CA ASN A 287 -1.20 -11.42 -16.32
C ASN A 287 -1.65 -12.30 -15.15
N LYS A 288 -2.92 -12.73 -15.16
CA LYS A 288 -3.56 -13.62 -14.19
C LYS A 288 -4.39 -14.70 -14.89
N ASN A 289 -4.18 -15.95 -14.53
CA ASN A 289 -5.05 -17.06 -14.92
C ASN A 289 -5.24 -18.01 -13.72
N ALA A 290 -6.37 -18.71 -13.66
CA ALA A 290 -6.68 -19.63 -12.57
C ALA A 290 -5.92 -20.98 -12.68
N ASN A 291 -5.28 -21.26 -13.80
CA ASN A 291 -4.49 -22.48 -13.98
C ASN A 291 -3.18 -22.41 -13.16
N PRO A 292 -2.90 -23.37 -12.27
CA PRO A 292 -1.72 -23.35 -11.39
C PRO A 292 -0.39 -23.48 -12.12
N LYS A 293 -0.38 -23.91 -13.40
CA LYS A 293 0.82 -23.95 -14.25
C LYS A 293 1.13 -22.58 -14.89
N TYR A 294 0.25 -21.60 -14.71
CA TYR A 294 0.37 -20.26 -15.26
C TYR A 294 1.16 -19.35 -14.31
N ILE A 295 2.25 -18.75 -14.78
CA ILE A 295 3.07 -17.88 -13.92
C ILE A 295 2.40 -16.52 -13.74
N TYR A 296 2.16 -16.15 -12.49
CA TYR A 296 1.49 -14.90 -12.15
C TYR A 296 2.43 -13.69 -12.31
N GLN A 297 1.99 -12.64 -13.03
CA GLN A 297 2.78 -11.43 -13.25
C GLN A 297 2.24 -10.28 -12.40
N ASN A 298 2.56 -10.25 -11.10
CA ASN A 298 2.12 -9.14 -10.25
C ASN A 298 3.23 -8.64 -9.32
N GLY A 299 4.04 -7.72 -9.83
CA GLY A 299 5.09 -7.05 -9.08
C GLY A 299 6.33 -7.89 -8.76
N GLU A 300 6.39 -9.14 -9.23
CA GLU A 300 7.54 -10.02 -9.07
C GLU A 300 8.53 -9.84 -10.22
N ASP A 301 9.80 -10.03 -9.89
CA ASP A 301 10.93 -9.95 -10.81
C ASP A 301 10.96 -11.20 -11.71
N LEU A 302 10.73 -11.00 -13.01
CA LEU A 302 10.62 -12.10 -13.98
C LEU A 302 11.74 -12.05 -15.03
N PHE A 303 12.14 -13.22 -15.51
CA PHE A 303 13.04 -13.37 -16.65
C PHE A 303 12.25 -13.74 -17.90
N VAL A 304 12.54 -13.06 -19.00
CA VAL A 304 12.04 -13.42 -20.33
C VAL A 304 13.13 -14.20 -21.05
N MET A 305 12.78 -15.40 -21.51
CA MET A 305 13.67 -16.33 -22.20
C MET A 305 13.13 -16.59 -23.59
N VAL A 306 14.03 -16.81 -24.53
CA VAL A 306 13.63 -17.12 -25.90
C VAL A 306 14.47 -18.28 -26.43
N ALA A 307 13.80 -19.16 -27.15
CA ALA A 307 14.42 -20.24 -27.90
C ALA A 307 13.80 -20.33 -29.29
N TYR A 308 14.56 -20.80 -30.26
CA TYR A 308 14.03 -21.14 -31.58
C TYR A 308 14.64 -22.44 -32.07
N GLY A 309 13.97 -23.10 -32.99
CA GLY A 309 14.44 -24.37 -33.54
C GLY A 309 13.67 -24.76 -34.77
N THR A 310 13.99 -25.93 -35.30
CA THR A 310 13.23 -26.58 -36.38
C THR A 310 12.25 -27.60 -35.82
N PHE A 311 11.29 -28.02 -36.63
CA PHE A 311 10.42 -29.15 -36.32
C PHE A 311 10.19 -30.02 -37.55
N THR A 312 9.99 -31.32 -37.35
CA THR A 312 9.59 -32.27 -38.40
C THR A 312 8.35 -33.02 -37.94
N SER A 313 7.31 -33.06 -38.77
CA SER A 313 6.06 -33.79 -38.47
C SER A 313 5.46 -33.44 -37.10
N ASP A 314 5.36 -32.14 -36.80
CA ASP A 314 4.89 -31.56 -35.52
C ASP A 314 5.76 -31.84 -34.28
N VAL A 315 6.87 -32.58 -34.43
CA VAL A 315 7.84 -32.81 -33.36
C VAL A 315 8.89 -31.70 -33.39
N MET A 316 8.97 -30.92 -32.31
CA MET A 316 10.02 -29.92 -32.12
C MET A 316 11.37 -30.63 -32.01
N LEU A 317 12.26 -30.38 -32.97
CA LEU A 317 13.63 -30.89 -32.95
C LEU A 317 14.51 -30.03 -32.01
N GLN A 318 15.72 -30.53 -31.74
CA GLN A 318 16.69 -29.88 -30.85
C GLN A 318 16.82 -28.38 -31.14
N HIS A 319 16.65 -27.55 -30.11
CA HIS A 319 16.76 -26.09 -30.24
C HIS A 319 18.22 -25.65 -30.24
N ALA A 320 18.54 -24.67 -31.06
CA ALA A 320 19.84 -24.01 -31.05
C ALA A 320 19.67 -22.66 -30.35
N LEU A 321 20.30 -22.51 -29.19
CA LEU A 321 20.37 -21.27 -28.39
C LEU A 321 19.15 -20.95 -27.51
N VAL A 322 19.37 -20.92 -26.19
CA VAL A 322 18.50 -20.25 -25.20
C VAL A 322 19.17 -18.93 -24.86
N LYS A 323 18.48 -17.81 -25.08
CA LYS A 323 18.95 -16.50 -24.63
C LYS A 323 18.03 -16.02 -23.49
N GLU A 324 18.65 -15.65 -22.38
CA GLU A 324 17.97 -15.10 -21.19
C GLU A 324 18.05 -13.56 -21.19
N SER A 325 17.06 -12.89 -20.60
CA SER A 325 17.18 -11.48 -20.27
C SER A 325 18.30 -11.27 -19.25
N LYS A 326 19.30 -10.44 -19.59
CA LYS A 326 20.41 -10.11 -18.67
C LYS A 326 19.91 -9.40 -17.41
N ASN A 327 18.81 -8.65 -17.56
CA ASN A 327 18.15 -7.90 -16.50
C ASN A 327 16.83 -8.58 -16.13
N ILE A 328 16.48 -8.41 -14.86
CA ILE A 328 15.14 -8.63 -14.34
C ILE A 328 14.18 -7.70 -15.08
N VAL A 329 13.08 -8.27 -15.57
CA VAL A 329 11.96 -7.50 -16.11
C VAL A 329 10.97 -7.27 -14.98
N SER A 330 11.05 -6.10 -14.36
CA SER A 330 10.03 -5.64 -13.43
C SER A 330 8.88 -5.04 -14.25
N PHE A 331 7.66 -5.54 -14.05
CA PHE A 331 6.46 -5.01 -14.70
C PHE A 331 5.85 -3.91 -13.82
N PRO A 332 6.09 -2.60 -14.09
CA PRO A 332 5.54 -1.55 -13.25
C PRO A 332 4.01 -1.54 -13.35
N ILE A 333 3.36 -1.64 -12.19
CA ILE A 333 1.93 -1.36 -12.06
C ILE A 333 1.77 0.15 -12.24
N GLN A 334 1.11 0.62 -13.31
CA GLN A 334 0.71 2.02 -13.39
C GLN A 334 -0.39 2.28 -12.33
N PRO A 335 -0.16 3.12 -11.31
CA PRO A 335 -1.20 3.50 -10.37
C PRO A 335 -2.17 4.47 -11.07
N SER A 336 -3.47 4.32 -10.82
CA SER A 336 -4.46 5.34 -11.18
C SER A 336 -4.18 6.65 -10.42
N PHE A 337 -4.25 7.78 -11.15
CA PHE A 337 -3.80 9.12 -10.74
C PHE A 337 -4.96 9.93 -10.12
N GLU A 338 -5.14 9.99 -8.78
CA GLU A 338 -6.09 10.97 -8.19
C GLU A 338 -5.70 11.63 -6.85
N ASP A 339 -4.56 11.37 -6.21
CA ASP A 339 -4.18 12.05 -4.94
C ASP A 339 -2.73 12.55 -4.97
N TYR A 340 -2.51 13.78 -5.47
CA TYR A 340 -1.21 14.47 -5.42
C TYR A 340 -1.33 15.80 -4.68
N THR A 341 -0.35 16.10 -3.83
CA THR A 341 -0.17 17.47 -3.32
C THR A 341 0.65 18.25 -4.35
N THR A 342 0.16 19.40 -4.80
CA THR A 342 0.84 20.24 -5.81
C THR A 342 1.44 21.51 -5.20
N LEU A 343 2.65 21.85 -5.66
CA LEU A 343 3.30 23.14 -5.49
C LEU A 343 3.37 23.78 -6.87
N ASP A 344 2.43 24.68 -7.17
CA ASP A 344 2.25 25.27 -8.49
C ASP A 344 2.81 26.68 -8.63
N ASN A 345 3.37 26.93 -9.82
CA ASN A 345 3.61 28.24 -10.39
C ASN A 345 3.62 28.15 -11.91
N GLU A 346 3.43 29.28 -12.58
CA GLU A 346 3.37 29.42 -14.05
C GLU A 346 4.45 28.62 -14.79
N ASN A 347 5.68 28.57 -14.29
CA ASN A 347 6.79 27.89 -14.96
C ASN A 347 7.37 26.67 -14.24
N LEU A 348 6.88 26.29 -13.05
CA LEU A 348 7.45 25.18 -12.28
C LEU A 348 6.41 24.58 -11.34
N ARG A 349 6.17 23.27 -11.48
CA ARG A 349 5.21 22.47 -10.72
C ARG A 349 5.91 21.27 -10.09
N VAL A 350 5.70 21.06 -8.79
CA VAL A 350 6.13 19.83 -8.09
C VAL A 350 4.88 19.13 -7.58
N GLU A 351 4.72 17.86 -7.94
CA GLU A 351 3.67 16.98 -7.46
C GLU A 351 4.30 15.80 -6.75
N PHE A 352 3.72 15.36 -5.63
CA PHE A 352 4.23 14.17 -4.95
C PHE A 352 3.15 13.29 -4.33
N LYS A 353 3.47 12.00 -4.20
CA LYS A 353 2.63 10.97 -3.57
C LYS A 353 3.48 10.07 -2.68
N ASN A 354 3.24 10.08 -1.37
CA ASN A 354 3.93 9.20 -0.42
C ASN A 354 3.30 7.80 -0.45
N CYS A 355 4.10 6.74 -0.66
CA CYS A 355 3.70 5.33 -0.64
C CYS A 355 4.34 4.56 0.54
N GLY A 356 4.62 5.23 1.66
CA GLY A 356 5.09 4.63 2.91
C GLY A 356 6.61 4.57 3.04
N LYS A 357 7.28 3.68 2.29
CA LYS A 357 8.76 3.62 2.29
C LYS A 357 9.41 4.54 1.25
N MET A 358 8.66 4.94 0.24
CA MET A 358 9.13 5.82 -0.84
C MET A 358 8.07 6.87 -1.14
N THR A 359 8.51 8.01 -1.66
CA THR A 359 7.65 9.07 -2.19
C THR A 359 7.94 9.24 -3.68
N HIS A 360 6.87 9.24 -4.48
CA HIS A 360 6.94 9.49 -5.92
C HIS A 360 6.81 10.98 -6.18
N PHE A 361 7.74 11.55 -6.94
CA PHE A 361 7.78 12.94 -7.31
C PHE A 361 7.62 13.10 -8.84
N THR A 362 6.87 14.11 -9.24
CA THR A 362 6.80 14.63 -10.61
C THR A 362 7.15 16.11 -10.56
N VAL A 363 8.23 16.50 -11.23
CA VAL A 363 8.72 17.88 -11.30
C VAL A 363 8.63 18.33 -12.75
N THR A 364 7.80 19.32 -13.02
CA THR A 364 7.53 19.83 -14.37
C THR A 364 7.95 21.30 -14.45
N ALA A 365 8.84 21.64 -15.38
CA ALA A 365 9.29 23.00 -15.65
C ALA A 365 8.93 23.43 -17.08
N VAL A 366 8.36 24.62 -17.22
CA VAL A 366 8.20 25.30 -18.51
C VAL A 366 9.45 26.14 -18.74
N ILE A 367 10.27 25.73 -19.71
CA ILE A 367 11.55 26.35 -20.01
C ILE A 367 11.32 27.62 -20.83
N GLY A 368 11.66 28.77 -20.23
CA GLY A 368 11.47 30.09 -20.83
C GLY A 368 12.44 30.39 -21.97
N ASN A 369 12.11 31.42 -22.75
CA ASN A 369 12.93 31.91 -23.86
C ASN A 369 14.34 32.28 -23.37
N GLY A 370 15.37 31.60 -23.87
CA GLY A 370 16.79 31.83 -23.53
C GLY A 370 17.53 30.63 -22.93
N VAL A 371 16.82 29.58 -22.51
CA VAL A 371 17.43 28.30 -22.12
C VAL A 371 17.08 27.25 -23.18
N SER A 372 18.09 26.62 -23.77
CA SER A 372 17.86 25.53 -24.73
C SER A 372 17.32 24.30 -24.00
N ILE A 373 16.20 23.74 -24.47
CA ILE A 373 15.64 22.46 -23.98
C ILE A 373 16.60 21.27 -24.16
N ASP A 374 17.65 21.48 -24.95
CA ASP A 374 18.71 20.52 -25.22
C ASP A 374 19.96 20.73 -24.37
N ASN A 375 19.95 21.64 -23.39
CA ASN A 375 20.99 21.80 -22.36
C ASN A 375 20.36 22.40 -21.09
N VAL A 376 19.40 21.69 -20.52
CA VAL A 376 18.57 22.17 -19.41
C VAL A 376 18.49 21.17 -18.28
N TRP A 377 18.37 21.68 -17.06
CA TRP A 377 18.08 20.87 -15.90
C TRP A 377 16.86 21.41 -15.15
N VAL A 378 16.14 20.50 -14.50
CA VAL A 378 15.13 20.82 -13.49
C VAL A 378 15.47 20.07 -12.22
N GLY A 379 15.40 20.73 -11.08
CA GLY A 379 15.75 20.16 -9.78
C GLY A 379 14.72 20.44 -8.71
N MET A 380 14.64 19.51 -7.76
CA MET A 380 13.85 19.63 -6.54
C MET A 380 14.75 19.28 -5.36
N GLY A 381 14.69 20.10 -4.31
CA GLY A 381 15.41 19.91 -3.08
C GLY A 381 14.51 19.92 -1.84
N LEU A 382 14.97 19.26 -0.79
CA LEU A 382 14.32 19.14 0.51
C LEU A 382 15.24 19.69 1.59
N ASN A 383 14.72 20.57 2.44
CA ASN A 383 15.51 21.16 3.52
C ASN A 383 14.63 21.53 4.72
N ILE A 384 15.18 21.47 5.93
CA ILE A 384 14.52 21.94 7.16
C ILE A 384 14.36 23.47 7.18
N ASN A 385 15.18 24.17 6.39
CA ASN A 385 15.17 25.63 6.25
C ASN A 385 14.79 26.03 4.81
N ARG A 386 14.26 27.24 4.66
CA ARG A 386 14.00 27.88 3.35
C ARG A 386 15.28 28.46 2.75
N LYS A 387 16.32 27.63 2.60
CA LYS A 387 17.63 28.02 2.07
C LYS A 387 18.25 26.87 1.29
N MET A 388 18.99 27.19 0.24
CA MET A 388 19.70 26.21 -0.60
C MET A 388 20.82 25.44 0.12
N PRO A 389 21.63 26.02 1.02
CA PRO A 389 22.62 25.26 1.80
C PRO A 389 21.97 24.25 2.77
N GLY A 390 22.48 23.03 2.79
CA GLY A 390 21.96 21.89 3.56
C GLY A 390 20.85 21.10 2.87
N THR A 391 20.63 21.31 1.57
CA THR A 391 19.49 20.74 0.83
C THR A 391 19.86 19.40 0.20
N ASP A 392 18.98 18.41 0.37
CA ASP A 392 18.96 17.14 -0.36
C ASP A 392 18.28 17.38 -1.71
N VAL A 393 19.00 17.29 -2.83
CA VAL A 393 18.54 17.78 -4.14
C VAL A 393 18.57 16.67 -5.19
N VAL A 394 17.45 16.40 -5.83
CA VAL A 394 17.38 15.58 -7.04
C VAL A 394 17.34 16.48 -8.27
N ILE A 395 18.25 16.27 -9.22
CA ILE A 395 18.38 17.06 -10.43
C ILE A 395 18.24 16.17 -11.65
N CYS A 396 17.37 16.59 -12.57
CA CYS A 396 17.11 15.92 -13.83
C CYS A 396 17.72 16.76 -14.95
N LYS A 397 18.82 16.27 -15.52
CA LYS A 397 19.58 16.90 -16.60
C LYS A 397 19.20 16.28 -17.93
N ARG A 398 18.99 17.14 -18.93
CA ARG A 398 18.79 16.74 -20.32
C ARG A 398 19.72 17.54 -21.22
N ASN A 399 20.45 16.82 -22.07
CA ASN A 399 20.98 17.40 -23.30
C ASN A 399 20.66 16.57 -24.54
N THR A 400 21.21 16.96 -25.70
CA THR A 400 21.03 16.23 -26.96
C THR A 400 21.56 14.80 -26.93
N THR A 401 22.48 14.46 -26.00
CA THR A 401 23.18 13.17 -25.98
C THR A 401 22.77 12.26 -24.82
N PHE A 402 22.23 12.80 -23.73
CA PHE A 402 21.84 12.04 -22.56
C PHE A 402 20.71 12.68 -21.74
N ASN A 403 20.00 11.82 -21.01
CA ASN A 403 19.07 12.19 -19.94
C ASN A 403 19.59 11.54 -18.65
N SER A 404 19.68 12.29 -17.56
CA SER A 404 20.19 11.80 -16.28
C SER A 404 19.40 12.36 -15.11
N VAL A 405 18.99 11.50 -14.19
CA VAL A 405 18.39 11.90 -12.90
C VAL A 405 19.41 11.57 -11.82
N GLU A 406 19.87 12.57 -11.08
CA GLU A 406 21.03 12.45 -10.18
C GLU A 406 20.74 13.06 -8.83
N HIS A 407 21.33 12.49 -7.79
CA HIS A 407 21.15 12.89 -6.40
C HIS A 407 22.35 13.71 -5.91
N TYR A 408 22.07 14.90 -5.42
CA TYR A 408 23.02 15.88 -4.92
C TYR A 408 22.71 16.24 -3.47
N TYR A 409 23.74 16.72 -2.78
CA TYR A 409 23.64 17.48 -1.57
C TYR A 409 24.22 18.87 -1.82
N ASN A 410 23.44 19.90 -1.53
CA ASN A 410 23.91 21.27 -1.68
C ASN A 410 24.44 21.78 -0.33
N ASP A 411 25.75 21.87 -0.16
CA ASP A 411 26.39 22.41 1.03
C ASP A 411 26.68 23.92 0.94
N GLY A 412 26.25 24.59 -0.14
CA GLY A 412 26.55 26.00 -0.37
C GLY A 412 26.19 26.50 -1.76
N LEU A 413 27.20 26.98 -2.50
CA LEU A 413 27.02 27.56 -3.83
C LEU A 413 27.01 26.52 -4.95
N ILE A 414 27.63 25.35 -4.75
CA ILE A 414 27.80 24.32 -5.79
C ILE A 414 27.29 22.98 -5.23
N PRO A 415 26.25 22.37 -5.83
CA PRO A 415 25.78 21.05 -5.44
C PRO A 415 26.88 20.00 -5.62
N LYS A 416 27.08 19.15 -4.60
CA LYS A 416 27.98 18.00 -4.65
C LYS A 416 27.15 16.73 -4.81
N TYR A 417 27.69 15.71 -5.47
CA TYR A 417 27.01 14.41 -5.51
C TYR A 417 26.80 13.89 -4.10
N MET A 418 25.59 13.39 -3.80
CA MET A 418 25.29 12.84 -2.49
C MET A 418 26.18 11.64 -2.17
N ASN A 419 26.52 10.86 -3.20
CA ASN A 419 27.49 9.79 -3.13
C ASN A 419 28.22 9.66 -4.47
N LEU A 420 29.53 9.90 -4.46
CA LEU A 420 30.37 9.83 -5.67
C LEU A 420 30.42 8.42 -6.28
N SER A 421 30.26 7.36 -5.46
CA SER A 421 30.23 5.98 -5.92
C SER A 421 28.86 5.55 -6.48
N ASN A 422 27.79 6.24 -6.07
CA ASN A 422 26.43 5.98 -6.53
C ASN A 422 25.60 7.27 -6.56
N LYS A 423 25.62 7.98 -7.68
CA LYS A 423 24.84 9.22 -7.89
C LYS A 423 23.31 9.01 -7.89
N PHE A 424 22.82 7.78 -7.74
CA PHE A 424 21.40 7.42 -7.71
C PHE A 424 20.96 6.92 -6.33
N GLU A 425 21.79 7.09 -5.29
CA GLU A 425 21.49 6.58 -3.95
C GLU A 425 20.12 7.04 -3.44
N GLY A 426 19.28 6.07 -3.08
CA GLY A 426 17.91 6.30 -2.60
C GLY A 426 16.92 6.80 -3.64
N LEU A 427 17.22 6.68 -4.94
CA LEU A 427 16.31 7.00 -6.05
C LEU A 427 15.92 5.75 -6.85
N SER A 428 14.68 5.70 -7.33
CA SER A 428 14.16 4.66 -8.24
C SER A 428 13.09 5.21 -9.19
N SER A 429 12.62 4.42 -10.17
CA SER A 429 11.58 4.79 -11.15
C SER A 429 11.80 6.16 -11.82
N MET A 430 13.04 6.42 -12.23
CA MET A 430 13.47 7.69 -12.78
C MET A 430 13.14 7.78 -14.27
N SER A 431 12.54 8.89 -14.71
CA SER A 431 12.31 9.18 -16.13
C SER A 431 12.31 10.68 -16.39
N ILE A 432 12.79 11.05 -17.58
CA ILE A 432 12.74 12.42 -18.10
C ILE A 432 11.96 12.39 -19.40
N SER A 433 11.03 13.32 -19.55
CA SER A 433 10.24 13.51 -20.77
C SER A 433 10.20 15.00 -21.13
N VAL A 434 10.16 15.28 -22.42
CA VAL A 434 10.02 16.65 -22.94
C VAL A 434 8.89 16.70 -23.93
N SER A 435 8.05 17.72 -23.81
CA SER A 435 6.99 18.05 -24.75
C SER A 435 7.04 19.55 -25.01
N GLY A 436 7.45 19.95 -26.21
CA GLY A 436 7.72 21.35 -26.53
C GLY A 436 8.81 21.94 -25.63
N ASN A 437 8.50 23.04 -24.95
CA ASN A 437 9.37 23.68 -23.97
C ASN A 437 9.16 23.18 -22.54
N VAL A 438 8.39 22.10 -22.33
CA VAL A 438 8.10 21.55 -21.01
C VAL A 438 8.99 20.35 -20.73
N LEU A 439 9.81 20.45 -19.68
CA LEU A 439 10.62 19.36 -19.14
C LEU A 439 9.92 18.75 -17.94
N THR A 440 9.55 17.47 -18.02
CA THR A 440 8.96 16.71 -16.90
C THR A 440 9.92 15.63 -16.44
N CYS A 441 10.30 15.69 -15.17
CA CYS A 441 11.07 14.67 -14.49
C CYS A 441 10.20 13.90 -13.50
N LYS A 442 10.25 12.58 -13.53
CA LYS A 442 9.60 11.70 -12.56
C LYS A 442 10.65 10.84 -11.88
N PHE A 443 10.55 10.69 -10.57
CA PHE A 443 11.40 9.79 -9.81
C PHE A 443 10.69 9.37 -8.52
N SER A 444 11.17 8.28 -7.93
CA SER A 444 10.79 7.86 -6.59
C SER A 444 12.01 8.02 -5.71
N ARG A 445 11.79 8.45 -4.47
CA ARG A 445 12.84 8.67 -3.48
C ARG A 445 12.48 7.91 -2.21
N ASP A 446 13.44 7.21 -1.62
CA ASP A 446 13.25 6.59 -0.30
C ASP A 446 12.85 7.66 0.73
N ASN A 447 11.99 7.30 1.68
CA ASN A 447 11.59 8.24 2.72
C ASN A 447 12.64 8.37 3.83
N SER A 448 13.48 7.34 3.99
CA SER A 448 14.58 7.29 4.94
C SER A 448 15.76 6.55 4.32
N ASN A 449 16.95 7.14 4.41
CA ASN A 449 18.20 6.52 4.00
C ASN A 449 19.28 6.88 5.04
N PRO A 450 20.19 5.96 5.40
CA PRO A 450 21.21 6.19 6.44
C PRO A 450 22.28 7.23 6.05
N ASN A 451 22.34 7.68 4.80
CA ASN A 451 23.28 8.72 4.38
C ASN A 451 22.98 10.03 5.14
N PRO A 452 23.97 10.64 5.83
CA PRO A 452 23.75 11.81 6.69
C PRO A 452 23.31 13.07 5.93
N PHE A 453 23.50 13.11 4.62
CA PHE A 453 23.05 14.21 3.76
C PHE A 453 21.61 14.07 3.29
N TYR A 454 20.99 12.90 3.55
CA TYR A 454 19.64 12.56 3.13
C TYR A 454 18.60 13.08 4.11
N LYS A 455 17.57 13.78 3.62
CA LYS A 455 16.47 14.26 4.49
C LYS A 455 15.40 13.20 4.75
N ASN A 456 14.98 13.04 5.99
CA ASN A 456 14.03 11.99 6.35
C ASN A 456 12.59 12.50 6.19
N LEU A 457 11.93 12.06 5.12
CA LEU A 457 10.54 12.44 4.79
C LEU A 457 9.53 11.96 5.85
N ASN A 458 9.86 10.92 6.62
CA ASN A 458 8.94 10.37 7.62
C ASN A 458 8.92 11.19 8.92
N THR A 459 10.02 11.85 9.26
CA THR A 459 10.21 12.46 10.60
C THR A 459 10.42 13.96 10.56
N GLU A 460 10.87 14.53 9.44
CA GLU A 460 11.26 15.93 9.37
C GLU A 460 10.16 16.81 8.77
N ASN A 461 10.05 18.03 9.30
CA ASN A 461 9.26 19.11 8.72
C ASN A 461 10.13 19.80 7.65
N LEU A 462 9.82 19.56 6.38
CA LEU A 462 10.69 19.97 5.27
C LEU A 462 10.03 21.03 4.40
N TYR A 463 10.84 21.92 3.84
CA TYR A 463 10.50 22.80 2.74
C TYR A 463 10.91 22.14 1.44
N VAL A 464 10.08 22.32 0.40
CA VAL A 464 10.43 21.92 -0.96
C VAL A 464 10.99 23.13 -1.68
N ILE A 465 12.21 23.01 -2.16
CA ILE A 465 12.91 24.01 -2.96
C ILE A 465 12.97 23.46 -4.38
N SER A 466 12.76 24.28 -5.40
CA SER A 466 12.78 23.81 -6.78
C SER A 466 13.33 24.88 -7.69
N GLY A 467 13.97 24.46 -8.78
CA GLY A 467 14.57 25.38 -9.75
C GLY A 467 14.87 24.70 -11.07
N TYR A 468 15.17 25.51 -12.08
CA TYR A 468 15.64 25.05 -13.38
C TYR A 468 16.68 26.03 -13.95
N GLY A 469 17.49 25.55 -14.88
CA GLY A 469 18.55 26.35 -15.50
C GLY A 469 19.22 25.62 -16.66
N SER A 470 20.21 26.28 -17.26
CA SER A 470 21.11 25.65 -18.23
C SER A 470 22.28 24.96 -17.51
N PHE A 471 22.94 24.05 -18.22
CA PHE A 471 24.21 23.48 -17.78
C PHE A 471 25.19 23.41 -18.97
N THR A 472 26.49 23.39 -18.68
CA THR A 472 27.54 23.28 -19.71
C THR A 472 28.47 22.13 -19.34
N GLY A 473 28.58 21.13 -20.22
CA GLY A 473 29.27 19.89 -19.88
C GLY A 473 28.52 19.09 -18.81
N ASP A 474 29.20 18.73 -17.73
CA ASP A 474 28.59 18.09 -16.56
C ASP A 474 28.27 19.09 -15.42
N GLU A 475 28.68 20.35 -15.58
CA GLU A 475 28.55 21.38 -14.55
C GLU A 475 27.23 22.13 -14.65
N ILE A 476 26.49 22.11 -13.54
CA ILE A 476 25.25 22.86 -13.35
C ILE A 476 25.61 24.33 -13.19
N LEU A 477 25.19 25.18 -14.14
CA LEU A 477 25.39 26.62 -14.06
C LEU A 477 24.33 27.29 -13.16
N VAL A 478 24.53 28.58 -12.89
CA VAL A 478 23.63 29.42 -12.08
C VAL A 478 22.19 29.27 -12.56
N HIS A 479 21.27 28.96 -11.64
CA HIS A 479 19.84 28.86 -11.95
C HIS A 479 19.20 30.25 -12.10
N ASN A 480 18.20 30.34 -12.97
CA ASN A 480 17.47 31.61 -13.19
C ASN A 480 16.31 31.82 -12.21
N LEU A 481 15.82 30.76 -11.55
CA LEU A 481 14.67 30.83 -10.66
C LEU A 481 14.78 29.76 -9.55
N ILE A 482 14.94 30.19 -8.30
CA ILE A 482 14.72 29.34 -7.11
C ILE A 482 13.33 29.65 -6.58
N LYS A 483 12.55 28.61 -6.32
CA LYS A 483 11.22 28.73 -5.71
C LYS A 483 11.13 27.80 -4.52
N GLU A 484 10.69 28.36 -3.40
CA GLU A 484 10.59 27.66 -2.13
C GLU A 484 9.11 27.53 -1.75
N SER A 485 8.74 26.41 -1.13
CA SER A 485 7.40 26.23 -0.61
C SER A 485 7.11 27.26 0.49
N LYS A 486 6.00 27.99 0.38
CA LYS A 486 5.58 28.98 1.39
C LYS A 486 5.27 28.36 2.75
N ASN A 487 4.96 27.07 2.77
CA ASN A 487 4.63 26.30 3.95
C ASN A 487 5.59 25.11 4.10
N VAL A 488 5.77 24.67 5.33
CA VAL A 488 6.35 23.37 5.64
C VAL A 488 5.48 22.29 4.97
N VAL A 489 6.11 21.44 4.18
CA VAL A 489 5.49 20.26 3.61
C VAL A 489 5.72 19.11 4.58
N LYS A 490 4.62 18.65 5.19
CA LYS A 490 4.61 17.35 5.87
C LYS A 490 4.31 16.30 4.83
N PHE A 491 5.11 15.25 4.77
CA PHE A 491 4.85 14.09 3.93
C PHE A 491 4.06 13.11 4.78
N PRO A 492 2.71 13.10 4.72
CA PRO A 492 1.93 12.19 5.54
C PRO A 492 2.39 10.76 5.25
N VAL A 493 2.68 10.01 6.31
CA VAL A 493 3.03 8.59 6.22
C VAL A 493 1.75 7.88 5.78
N ALA A 494 1.57 7.73 4.46
CA ALA A 494 0.48 6.93 3.94
C ALA A 494 0.79 5.46 4.27
N PRO A 495 -0.10 4.73 4.97
CA PRO A 495 0.10 3.32 5.25
C PRO A 495 -0.10 2.53 3.95
N ARG A 496 1.02 2.29 3.25
CA ARG A 496 1.28 1.48 2.05
C ARG A 496 0.26 1.59 0.89
N CYS A 497 0.77 1.65 -0.32
CA CYS A 497 -0.02 1.51 -1.55
C CYS A 497 -0.48 0.03 -1.69
N THR A 498 -1.53 -0.39 -0.95
CA THR A 498 -2.08 -1.77 -0.93
C THR A 498 -3.40 -1.90 -1.69
N GLN A 499 -3.63 -3.10 -2.24
CA GLN A 499 -4.65 -3.45 -3.23
C GLN A 499 -6.09 -3.24 -2.73
N PHE A 500 -6.89 -2.53 -3.54
CA PHE A 500 -8.34 -2.51 -3.43
C PHE A 500 -8.93 -3.83 -3.92
N THR A 501 -9.84 -4.43 -3.15
CA THR A 501 -10.71 -5.47 -3.70
C THR A 501 -11.76 -4.76 -4.56
N THR A 502 -11.72 -4.98 -5.87
CA THR A 502 -12.59 -4.32 -6.86
C THR A 502 -13.70 -5.25 -7.33
N LEU A 503 -14.95 -4.84 -7.15
CA LEU A 503 -16.07 -5.33 -7.98
C LEU A 503 -16.08 -4.47 -9.23
N ASN A 504 -15.74 -5.02 -10.40
CA ASN A 504 -15.77 -4.28 -11.67
C ASN A 504 -16.93 -4.77 -12.57
N ASP A 505 -17.78 -3.83 -12.96
CA ASP A 505 -18.73 -3.89 -14.05
C ASP A 505 -18.48 -2.70 -14.97
N ASP A 506 -18.95 -2.77 -16.21
CA ASP A 506 -18.97 -1.66 -17.15
C ASP A 506 -19.76 -0.44 -16.65
N LYS A 507 -20.69 -0.62 -15.69
CA LYS A 507 -21.52 0.44 -15.12
C LYS A 507 -21.31 0.72 -13.65
N ILE A 508 -20.84 -0.24 -12.84
CA ILE A 508 -20.56 0.00 -11.41
C ILE A 508 -19.22 -0.61 -11.02
N ARG A 509 -18.40 0.19 -10.34
CA ARG A 509 -17.17 -0.25 -9.66
C ARG A 509 -17.29 -0.01 -8.16
N ILE A 510 -17.00 -1.02 -7.34
CA ILE A 510 -16.91 -0.86 -5.89
C ILE A 510 -15.52 -1.26 -5.43
N GLU A 511 -14.91 -0.42 -4.63
CA GLU A 511 -13.63 -0.63 -3.98
C GLU A 511 -13.82 -0.51 -2.48
N PHE A 512 -13.13 -1.35 -1.70
CA PHE A 512 -13.15 -1.22 -0.25
C PHE A 512 -11.82 -1.57 0.40
N LYS A 513 -11.60 -1.03 1.61
CA LYS A 513 -10.41 -1.26 2.44
C LYS A 513 -10.80 -1.43 3.92
N ASN A 514 -10.55 -2.59 4.50
CA ASN A 514 -10.89 -2.92 5.90
C ASN A 514 -9.70 -2.69 6.84
N TYR A 515 -9.87 -1.81 7.85
CA TYR A 515 -8.90 -1.46 8.89
C TYR A 515 -9.18 -2.14 10.24
N GLY A 516 -9.95 -3.21 10.27
CA GLY A 516 -10.30 -3.98 11.47
C GLY A 516 -11.51 -3.45 12.22
N GLN A 517 -11.55 -2.16 12.57
CA GLN A 517 -12.75 -1.57 13.19
C GLN A 517 -13.66 -0.85 12.21
N LYS A 518 -13.13 -0.45 11.05
CA LYS A 518 -13.83 0.31 10.03
C LYS A 518 -13.43 -0.16 8.64
N THR A 519 -14.30 0.05 7.66
CA THR A 519 -14.04 -0.23 6.25
C THR A 519 -14.36 0.99 5.42
N ASP A 520 -13.40 1.46 4.62
CA ASP A 520 -13.64 2.49 3.61
C ASP A 520 -14.25 1.85 2.37
N PHE A 521 -15.25 2.50 1.80
CA PHE A 521 -15.90 2.14 0.55
C PHE A 521 -15.77 3.30 -0.44
N THR A 522 -15.48 2.97 -1.69
CA THR A 522 -15.59 3.85 -2.85
C THR A 522 -16.41 3.15 -3.91
N ALA A 523 -17.61 3.65 -4.20
CA ALA A 523 -18.44 3.17 -5.29
C ALA A 523 -18.54 4.21 -6.40
N ILE A 524 -18.38 3.75 -7.63
CA ILE A 524 -18.41 4.54 -8.85
C ILE A 524 -19.50 3.95 -9.74
N ALA A 525 -20.47 4.75 -10.15
CA ALA A 525 -21.54 4.32 -11.04
C ALA A 525 -21.61 5.21 -12.28
N LEU A 526 -21.65 4.60 -13.45
CA LEU A 526 -21.97 5.24 -14.73
C LEU A 526 -23.48 5.17 -14.94
N ILE A 527 -24.15 6.31 -14.77
CA ILE A 527 -25.60 6.45 -14.82
C ILE A 527 -26.07 6.45 -16.29
N GLU A 528 -27.06 5.60 -16.59
CA GLU A 528 -27.61 5.47 -17.94
C GLU A 528 -28.27 6.75 -18.46
N ASN A 529 -28.17 6.94 -19.79
CA ASN A 529 -28.85 8.01 -20.50
C ASN A 529 -30.37 7.91 -20.28
N GLY A 530 -30.96 8.93 -19.64
CA GLY A 530 -32.38 8.98 -19.29
C GLY A 530 -32.64 9.15 -17.78
N ILE A 531 -31.65 8.86 -16.94
CA ILE A 531 -31.69 9.23 -15.51
C ILE A 531 -30.98 10.56 -15.34
N ASN A 532 -31.67 11.56 -14.79
CA ASN A 532 -31.07 12.86 -14.49
C ASN A 532 -30.06 12.70 -13.36
N ILE A 533 -28.77 12.95 -13.61
CA ILE A 533 -27.68 12.86 -12.61
C ILE A 533 -27.90 13.79 -11.40
N ASN A 534 -28.76 14.80 -11.53
CA ASN A 534 -29.13 15.64 -10.40
C ASN A 534 -30.23 15.03 -9.53
N ASN A 535 -30.91 13.96 -9.95
CA ASN A 535 -31.94 13.26 -9.18
C ASN A 535 -31.69 11.75 -9.21
N VAL A 536 -30.58 11.34 -8.61
CA VAL A 536 -30.05 9.97 -8.69
C VAL A 536 -29.62 9.49 -7.31
N TRP A 537 -29.60 8.18 -7.13
CA TRP A 537 -29.01 7.53 -5.97
C TRP A 537 -28.17 6.32 -6.38
N LEU A 538 -27.17 5.99 -5.56
CA LEU A 538 -26.29 4.83 -5.66
C LEU A 538 -26.28 4.11 -4.30
N GLY A 539 -26.70 2.85 -4.28
CA GLY A 539 -26.77 2.03 -3.07
C GLY A 539 -25.76 0.88 -3.09
N ILE A 540 -25.12 0.64 -1.96
CA ILE A 540 -24.27 -0.53 -1.68
C ILE A 540 -24.95 -1.36 -0.58
N GLY A 541 -25.34 -2.59 -0.91
CA GLY A 541 -25.98 -3.53 0.00
C GLY A 541 -25.04 -4.64 0.45
N LEU A 542 -25.11 -5.01 1.72
CA LEU A 542 -24.35 -6.08 2.37
C LEU A 542 -25.34 -7.14 2.88
N ASN A 543 -25.23 -8.38 2.42
CA ASN A 543 -26.16 -9.44 2.80
C ASN A 543 -25.48 -10.81 2.88
N LEU A 544 -25.96 -11.69 3.76
CA LEU A 544 -25.56 -13.09 3.83
C LEU A 544 -26.05 -13.90 2.61
N ASN A 545 -27.07 -13.40 1.91
CA ASN A 545 -27.70 -14.04 0.77
C ASN A 545 -27.51 -13.23 -0.53
N ARG A 546 -27.62 -13.91 -1.66
CA ARG A 546 -27.69 -13.34 -3.02
C ARG A 546 -29.02 -12.64 -3.35
N LYS A 547 -29.73 -12.16 -2.35
CA LYS A 547 -31.02 -11.48 -2.53
C LYS A 547 -31.00 -10.17 -1.73
N MET A 548 -31.67 -9.16 -2.26
CA MET A 548 -31.78 -7.84 -1.65
C MET A 548 -32.72 -7.71 -0.42
N PRO A 549 -33.66 -8.62 -0.11
CA PRO A 549 -34.41 -8.53 1.14
C PRO A 549 -33.49 -8.74 2.35
N ASN A 550 -33.75 -7.99 3.42
CA ASN A 550 -33.02 -8.04 4.69
C ASN A 550 -31.54 -7.64 4.55
N THR A 551 -31.26 -6.73 3.60
CA THR A 551 -29.92 -6.22 3.30
C THR A 551 -29.64 -4.96 4.11
N ASP A 552 -28.41 -4.87 4.62
CA ASP A 552 -27.84 -3.65 5.17
C ASP A 552 -27.31 -2.76 4.02
N VAL A 553 -27.86 -1.56 3.83
CA VAL A 553 -27.65 -0.75 2.62
C VAL A 553 -27.18 0.66 2.96
N VAL A 554 -26.03 1.07 2.44
CA VAL A 554 -25.61 2.49 2.42
C VAL A 554 -26.01 3.10 1.10
N VAL A 555 -26.75 4.22 1.13
CA VAL A 555 -27.26 4.90 -0.06
C VAL A 555 -26.71 6.31 -0.15
N CYS A 556 -26.07 6.61 -1.26
CA CYS A 556 -25.59 7.93 -1.63
C CYS A 556 -26.60 8.57 -2.58
N LYS A 557 -27.13 9.72 -2.22
CA LYS A 557 -28.22 10.40 -2.94
C LYS A 557 -27.78 11.78 -3.37
N LYS A 558 -28.22 12.17 -4.56
CA LYS A 558 -28.16 13.54 -5.07
C LYS A 558 -29.54 13.97 -5.52
N ASN A 559 -30.16 14.91 -4.80
CA ASN A 559 -31.37 15.62 -5.21
C ASN A 559 -31.04 17.09 -5.47
N ASN A 560 -30.99 17.49 -6.73
CA ASN A 560 -30.51 18.78 -7.19
C ASN A 560 -29.15 19.14 -6.56
N THR A 561 -29.17 20.01 -5.54
CA THR A 561 -27.99 20.48 -4.81
C THR A 561 -27.73 19.72 -3.51
N ILE A 562 -28.67 18.89 -3.05
CA ILE A 562 -28.58 18.16 -1.79
C ILE A 562 -27.86 16.84 -2.02
N LEU A 563 -26.70 16.68 -1.40
CA LEU A 563 -25.92 15.45 -1.35
C LEU A 563 -26.07 14.82 0.04
N SER A 564 -26.40 13.53 0.11
CA SER A 564 -26.49 12.81 1.38
C SER A 564 -26.04 11.37 1.23
N VAL A 565 -25.29 10.87 2.22
CA VAL A 565 -24.98 9.44 2.36
C VAL A 565 -25.72 8.97 3.61
N GLU A 566 -26.60 7.99 3.47
CA GLU A 566 -27.55 7.59 4.51
C GLU A 566 -27.57 6.06 4.65
N HIS A 567 -27.86 5.56 5.85
CA HIS A 567 -27.84 4.13 6.18
C HIS A 567 -29.26 3.55 6.29
N TYR A 568 -29.52 2.52 5.50
CA TYR A 568 -30.81 1.84 5.35
C TYR A 568 -30.70 0.36 5.68
N TYR A 569 -31.83 -0.22 6.04
CA TYR A 569 -32.09 -1.64 6.03
C TYR A 569 -33.22 -1.92 5.06
N ASN A 570 -33.00 -2.81 4.11
CA ASN A 570 -34.02 -3.18 3.13
C ASN A 570 -34.97 -4.24 3.70
N ASP A 571 -36.04 -3.80 4.37
CA ASP A 571 -37.07 -4.69 4.92
C ASP A 571 -38.03 -5.13 3.82
N ASN A 572 -37.79 -6.32 3.24
CA ASN A 572 -38.65 -6.92 2.22
C ASN A 572 -38.96 -5.99 1.03
N LEU A 573 -37.93 -5.36 0.46
CA LEU A 573 -37.98 -4.41 -0.67
C LEU A 573 -38.44 -2.99 -0.30
N GLN A 574 -38.70 -2.72 0.99
CA GLN A 574 -38.93 -1.37 1.49
C GLN A 574 -37.71 -0.88 2.28
N PRO A 575 -36.86 -0.01 1.72
CA PRO A 575 -35.74 0.56 2.46
C PRO A 575 -36.26 1.44 3.60
N ARG A 576 -35.87 1.11 4.83
CA ARG A 576 -36.12 1.90 6.05
C ARG A 576 -34.79 2.33 6.64
N TYR A 577 -34.72 3.47 7.32
CA TYR A 577 -33.50 3.84 8.02
C TYR A 577 -33.14 2.77 9.07
N ILE A 578 -31.86 2.42 9.22
CA ILE A 578 -31.43 1.53 10.30
C ILE A 578 -31.82 2.15 11.65
N ASN A 579 -31.56 3.44 11.79
CA ASN A 579 -31.92 4.23 12.96
C ASN A 579 -32.63 5.53 12.51
N GLU A 580 -33.92 5.66 12.81
CA GLU A 580 -34.72 6.84 12.42
C GLU A 580 -34.24 8.13 13.09
N SER A 581 -33.66 8.03 14.29
CA SER A 581 -33.10 9.18 15.02
C SER A 581 -31.73 9.60 14.48
N ASN A 582 -30.99 8.69 13.86
CA ASN A 582 -29.68 8.96 13.26
C ASN A 582 -29.50 8.17 11.94
N LYS A 583 -29.80 8.84 10.83
CA LYS A 583 -29.69 8.29 9.47
C LYS A 583 -28.24 8.00 9.02
N PHE A 584 -27.24 8.42 9.81
CA PHE A 584 -25.80 8.27 9.51
C PHE A 584 -25.11 7.25 10.43
N VAL A 585 -25.89 6.42 11.13
CA VAL A 585 -25.37 5.48 12.12
C VAL A 585 -24.26 4.58 11.53
N GLY A 586 -23.11 4.52 12.20
CA GLY A 586 -21.96 3.75 11.75
C GLY A 586 -21.24 4.28 10.51
N LEU A 587 -21.54 5.49 10.03
CA LEU A 587 -20.92 6.09 8.85
C LEU A 587 -20.06 7.32 9.22
N SER A 588 -18.92 7.49 8.54
CA SER A 588 -18.02 8.64 8.63
C SER A 588 -17.33 8.93 7.29
N SER A 589 -16.62 10.05 7.16
CA SER A 589 -15.82 10.40 5.95
C SER A 589 -16.61 10.34 4.62
N MET A 590 -17.87 10.76 4.66
CA MET A 590 -18.80 10.64 3.54
C MET A 590 -18.58 11.76 2.51
N SER A 591 -18.51 11.41 1.23
CA SER A 591 -18.48 12.38 0.13
C SER A 591 -19.15 11.81 -1.12
N ILE A 592 -19.78 12.70 -1.89
CA ILE A 592 -20.39 12.38 -3.18
C ILE A 592 -19.84 13.39 -4.19
N THR A 593 -19.32 12.89 -5.31
CA THR A 593 -18.95 13.72 -6.45
C THR A 593 -19.66 13.22 -7.70
N THR A 594 -20.03 14.14 -8.59
CA THR A 594 -20.63 13.81 -9.88
C THR A 594 -19.88 14.52 -10.99
N SER A 595 -19.50 13.79 -12.04
CA SER A 595 -18.84 14.31 -13.22
C SER A 595 -19.47 13.69 -14.47
N GLY A 596 -20.14 14.51 -15.28
CA GLY A 596 -20.97 14.02 -16.40
C GLY A 596 -22.07 13.07 -15.90
N ASN A 597 -22.11 11.87 -16.47
CA ASN A 597 -23.03 10.80 -16.05
C ASN A 597 -22.44 9.88 -14.96
N THR A 598 -21.27 10.22 -14.40
CA THR A 598 -20.63 9.39 -13.37
C THR A 598 -20.94 9.94 -11.98
N MET A 599 -21.36 9.07 -11.07
CA MET A 599 -21.51 9.34 -9.65
C MET A 599 -20.45 8.54 -8.88
N ILE A 600 -19.67 9.23 -8.05
CA ILE A 600 -18.70 8.61 -7.13
C ILE A 600 -19.20 8.87 -5.71
N CYS A 601 -19.32 7.80 -4.93
CA CYS A 601 -19.62 7.88 -3.52
C CYS A 601 -18.49 7.26 -2.70
N LYS A 602 -17.98 8.01 -1.72
CA LYS A 602 -16.99 7.54 -0.77
C LYS A 602 -17.57 7.64 0.65
N PHE A 603 -17.35 6.62 1.47
CA PHE A 603 -17.69 6.65 2.89
C PHE A 603 -16.87 5.63 3.67
N THR A 604 -16.69 5.88 4.96
CA THR A 604 -16.16 4.92 5.93
C THR A 604 -17.33 4.36 6.72
N ARG A 605 -17.40 3.04 6.86
CA ARG A 605 -18.42 2.34 7.66
C ARG A 605 -17.76 1.62 8.83
N ASP A 606 -18.29 1.74 10.04
CA ASP A 606 -17.85 0.93 11.18
C ASP A 606 -18.13 -0.55 10.89
N ASN A 607 -17.24 -1.47 11.26
CA ASN A 607 -17.39 -2.87 10.87
C ASN A 607 -18.52 -3.56 11.64
N SER A 608 -18.75 -3.18 12.89
CA SER A 608 -19.81 -3.69 13.75
C SER A 608 -20.57 -2.54 14.41
N TYR A 609 -21.86 -2.76 14.68
CA TYR A 609 -22.74 -1.83 15.40
C TYR A 609 -23.82 -2.64 16.13
N PRO A 610 -24.28 -2.22 17.34
CA PRO A 610 -25.25 -2.97 18.14
C PRO A 610 -26.70 -2.81 17.62
N ASP A 611 -26.92 -3.12 16.34
CA ASP A 611 -28.26 -3.29 15.75
C ASP A 611 -28.23 -4.56 14.88
N PRO A 612 -29.13 -5.53 15.08
CA PRO A 612 -29.13 -6.78 14.30
C PRO A 612 -29.37 -6.58 12.80
N LYS A 613 -29.87 -5.42 12.37
CA LYS A 613 -30.00 -5.02 10.97
C LYS A 613 -28.66 -4.61 10.34
N TYR A 614 -27.67 -4.28 11.16
CA TYR A 614 -26.31 -3.89 10.76
C TYR A 614 -25.42 -5.13 10.63
N LYS A 615 -24.86 -5.37 9.45
CA LYS A 615 -24.05 -6.57 9.18
C LYS A 615 -22.62 -6.43 9.69
N ASP A 616 -22.09 -7.45 10.36
CA ASP A 616 -20.76 -7.38 10.96
C ASP A 616 -19.68 -7.79 9.95
N LEU A 617 -18.92 -6.83 9.44
CA LEU A 617 -17.86 -7.08 8.46
C LEU A 617 -16.68 -7.87 9.04
N ASN A 618 -16.54 -7.92 10.38
CA ASN A 618 -15.44 -8.64 11.02
C ASN A 618 -15.71 -10.14 11.17
N THR A 619 -16.98 -10.52 11.29
CA THR A 619 -17.37 -11.89 11.63
C THR A 619 -18.17 -12.56 10.52
N GLU A 620 -18.81 -11.80 9.64
CA GLU A 620 -19.66 -12.32 8.58
C GLU A 620 -18.97 -12.24 7.20
N SER A 621 -19.13 -13.32 6.43
CA SER A 621 -18.77 -13.37 5.01
C SER A 621 -20.01 -12.98 4.20
N LEU A 622 -19.97 -11.88 3.45
CA LEU A 622 -21.17 -11.26 2.87
C LEU A 622 -21.09 -11.16 1.34
N PHE A 623 -22.24 -11.15 0.69
CA PHE A 623 -22.39 -10.68 -0.70
C PHE A 623 -22.50 -9.16 -0.71
N ILE A 624 -21.84 -8.52 -1.69
CA ILE A 624 -22.00 -7.10 -1.96
C ILE A 624 -22.95 -6.94 -3.14
N HIS A 625 -24.00 -6.17 -2.94
CA HIS A 625 -24.99 -5.77 -3.91
C HIS A 625 -24.79 -4.30 -4.27
N ALA A 626 -24.96 -3.92 -5.53
CA ALA A 626 -25.04 -2.52 -5.89
C ALA A 626 -26.13 -2.23 -6.91
N ALA A 627 -26.75 -1.08 -6.72
CA ALA A 627 -27.81 -0.58 -7.58
C ALA A 627 -27.72 0.94 -7.64
N TYR A 628 -28.21 1.51 -8.74
CA TYR A 628 -28.50 2.94 -8.82
C TYR A 628 -29.91 3.13 -9.39
N GLY A 629 -30.48 4.31 -9.15
CA GLY A 629 -31.82 4.62 -9.62
C GLY A 629 -32.10 6.11 -9.63
N LYS A 630 -33.23 6.49 -10.24
CA LYS A 630 -33.74 7.85 -10.18
C LYS A 630 -34.38 8.12 -8.81
N MET A 631 -34.38 9.39 -8.40
CA MET A 631 -35.21 9.85 -7.29
C MET A 631 -36.41 10.64 -7.79
N GLU A 632 -37.55 10.46 -7.14
CA GLU A 632 -38.76 11.28 -7.36
C GLU A 632 -39.23 11.74 -5.99
N ASN A 633 -39.55 13.04 -5.84
CA ASN A 633 -40.05 13.61 -4.58
C ASN A 633 -39.19 13.33 -3.33
N ASN A 634 -37.86 13.34 -3.45
CA ASN A 634 -36.90 12.94 -2.38
C ASN A 634 -36.97 11.46 -1.96
N GLU A 635 -37.77 10.64 -2.62
CA GLU A 635 -37.89 9.21 -2.34
C GLU A 635 -37.05 8.37 -3.31
N LEU A 636 -36.57 7.24 -2.78
CA LEU A 636 -35.89 6.21 -3.55
C LEU A 636 -36.93 5.50 -4.40
N THR A 637 -36.94 5.74 -5.71
CA THR A 637 -37.85 5.04 -6.63
C THR A 637 -37.19 3.78 -7.23
N ASN A 638 -37.89 3.13 -8.16
CA ASN A 638 -37.41 1.93 -8.86
C ASN A 638 -35.94 2.04 -9.26
N HIS A 639 -35.15 1.09 -8.76
CA HIS A 639 -33.76 0.93 -9.16
C HIS A 639 -33.66 0.17 -10.47
N VAL A 640 -32.61 0.45 -11.22
CA VAL A 640 -32.07 -0.54 -12.13
C VAL A 640 -31.18 -1.42 -11.26
N LEU A 641 -31.58 -2.68 -11.01
CA LEU A 641 -30.73 -3.63 -10.29
C LEU A 641 -29.51 -3.90 -11.15
N VAL A 642 -28.30 -3.55 -10.71
CA VAL A 642 -27.13 -3.64 -11.57
C VAL A 642 -26.26 -4.87 -11.28
N LYS A 643 -25.98 -5.24 -10.01
CA LYS A 643 -25.10 -6.39 -9.77
C LYS A 643 -25.04 -6.93 -8.34
N GLU A 644 -24.68 -8.21 -8.24
CA GLU A 644 -24.23 -8.89 -7.03
C GLU A 644 -22.82 -9.47 -7.21
N THR A 645 -22.05 -9.61 -6.12
CA THR A 645 -20.81 -10.38 -6.15
C THR A 645 -21.12 -11.86 -6.41
N LYS A 646 -20.45 -12.47 -7.40
CA LYS A 646 -20.61 -13.91 -7.67
C LYS A 646 -20.16 -14.76 -6.48
N ASN A 647 -19.15 -14.29 -5.77
CA ASN A 647 -18.60 -14.98 -4.61
C ASN A 647 -18.90 -14.18 -3.34
N ILE A 648 -18.95 -14.90 -2.23
CA ILE A 648 -18.96 -14.30 -0.91
C ILE A 648 -17.65 -13.50 -0.75
N VAL A 649 -17.78 -12.27 -0.31
CA VAL A 649 -16.68 -11.39 0.02
C VAL A 649 -16.37 -11.56 1.51
N ASN A 650 -15.18 -12.04 1.80
CA ASN A 650 -14.59 -11.86 3.11
C ASN A 650 -14.01 -10.44 3.15
N PHE A 651 -14.18 -9.75 4.26
CA PHE A 651 -13.50 -8.49 4.52
C PHE A 651 -12.29 -8.79 5.39
N PRO A 652 -11.19 -9.35 4.82
CA PRO A 652 -10.02 -9.66 5.62
C PRO A 652 -9.59 -8.37 6.31
N VAL A 653 -9.61 -8.38 7.64
CA VAL A 653 -8.90 -7.39 8.43
C VAL A 653 -7.48 -7.45 7.93
N GLU A 654 -6.97 -6.35 7.38
CA GLU A 654 -5.54 -6.26 7.06
C GLU A 654 -4.82 -6.66 8.34
N PRO A 655 -4.12 -7.81 8.40
CA PRO A 655 -3.44 -8.18 9.61
C PRO A 655 -2.53 -6.99 9.91
N LEU A 656 -2.61 -6.46 11.13
CA LEU A 656 -1.52 -5.69 11.69
C LEU A 656 -0.32 -6.63 11.63
N ILE A 657 0.39 -6.61 10.50
CA ILE A 657 1.60 -7.38 10.31
C ILE A 657 2.55 -6.79 11.35
N GLN A 658 2.71 -7.52 12.46
CA GLN A 658 3.88 -7.37 13.31
C GLN A 658 5.06 -7.56 12.36
N ASP A 659 5.81 -6.49 12.10
CA ASP A 659 6.93 -6.48 11.16
C ASP A 659 8.02 -7.42 11.71
N TYR A 660 7.91 -8.72 11.42
CA TYR A 660 9.01 -9.65 11.62
C TYR A 660 10.10 -9.30 10.61
N THR A 661 11.25 -8.85 11.10
CA THR A 661 12.42 -8.77 10.22
C THR A 661 12.91 -10.20 10.00
N THR A 662 12.84 -10.65 8.75
CA THR A 662 13.21 -12.02 8.37
C THR A 662 14.57 -12.02 7.66
N LEU A 663 15.50 -12.82 8.15
CA LEU A 663 16.75 -13.14 7.45
C LEU A 663 16.62 -14.56 6.88
N ASP A 664 16.37 -14.67 5.58
CA ASP A 664 16.01 -15.95 4.93
C ASP A 664 17.10 -16.47 3.98
N ASN A 665 17.36 -17.78 3.99
CA ASN A 665 18.07 -18.56 2.97
C ASN A 665 17.48 -19.97 2.93
N ASP A 666 17.75 -20.72 1.86
CA ASP A 666 17.18 -22.05 1.61
C ASP A 666 17.28 -23.05 2.79
N ASN A 667 18.24 -22.89 3.71
CA ASN A 667 18.48 -23.76 4.86
C ASN A 667 18.45 -23.06 6.22
N LEU A 668 18.23 -21.75 6.31
CA LEU A 668 18.26 -21.01 7.57
C LEU A 668 17.42 -19.73 7.51
N LYS A 669 16.46 -19.63 8.43
CA LYS A 669 15.55 -18.51 8.60
C LYS A 669 15.63 -17.96 10.02
N ILE A 670 15.86 -16.66 10.16
CA ILE A 670 15.81 -15.94 11.46
C ILE A 670 14.67 -14.94 11.40
N GLU A 671 13.77 -15.01 12.38
CA GLU A 671 12.68 -14.08 12.58
C GLU A 671 12.81 -13.49 13.98
N PHE A 672 12.58 -12.18 14.13
CA PHE A 672 12.58 -11.57 15.45
C PHE A 672 11.54 -10.46 15.60
N ILE A 673 11.16 -10.19 16.85
CA ILE A 673 10.31 -9.06 17.27
C ILE A 673 10.95 -8.39 18.47
N ASN A 674 11.30 -7.09 18.36
CA ASN A 674 11.78 -6.30 19.50
C ASN A 674 10.58 -5.70 20.25
N CYS A 675 10.48 -6.00 21.53
CA CYS A 675 9.43 -5.62 22.46
C CYS A 675 9.90 -4.60 23.53
N GLY A 676 10.90 -3.79 23.21
CA GLY A 676 11.38 -2.69 24.05
C GLY A 676 12.50 -3.12 25.00
N THR A 677 12.20 -3.94 26.00
CA THR A 677 13.20 -4.46 26.94
C THR A 677 13.68 -5.87 26.59
N ILE A 678 12.93 -6.59 25.77
CA ILE A 678 13.19 -7.98 25.38
C ILE A 678 12.97 -8.09 23.86
N THR A 679 13.77 -8.90 23.19
CA THR A 679 13.56 -9.29 21.78
C THR A 679 13.33 -10.79 21.70
N HIS A 680 12.25 -11.19 21.02
CA HIS A 680 11.94 -12.59 20.75
C HIS A 680 12.56 -13.01 19.42
N PHE A 681 13.28 -14.11 19.42
CA PHE A 681 13.92 -14.70 18.26
C PHE A 681 13.31 -16.07 17.95
N THR A 682 13.12 -16.35 16.67
CA THR A 682 12.85 -17.68 16.12
C THR A 682 13.91 -17.97 15.06
N VAL A 683 14.75 -18.97 15.31
CA VAL A 683 15.82 -19.41 14.42
C VAL A 683 15.47 -20.80 13.92
N THR A 684 15.27 -20.94 12.61
CA THR A 684 14.90 -22.20 11.97
C THR A 684 15.99 -22.62 10.99
N ALA A 685 16.55 -23.82 11.17
CA ALA A 685 17.53 -24.40 10.26
C ALA A 685 16.99 -25.68 9.62
N VAL A 686 17.16 -25.82 8.30
CA VAL A 686 16.95 -27.07 7.57
C VAL A 686 18.29 -27.82 7.55
N ILE A 687 18.35 -28.93 8.28
CA ILE A 687 19.55 -29.76 8.37
C ILE A 687 19.64 -30.62 7.11
N GLY A 688 20.78 -30.51 6.41
CA GLY A 688 21.02 -31.22 5.16
C GLY A 688 21.05 -32.75 5.31
N ASN A 689 20.71 -33.46 4.23
CA ASN A 689 20.75 -34.92 4.15
C ASN A 689 22.17 -35.42 4.46
N GLY A 690 22.34 -36.17 5.57
CA GLY A 690 23.63 -36.75 6.00
C GLY A 690 24.09 -36.31 7.38
N VAL A 691 23.47 -35.30 8.00
CA VAL A 691 23.71 -34.93 9.40
C VAL A 691 22.56 -35.45 10.26
N SER A 692 22.87 -36.23 11.30
CA SER A 692 21.86 -36.71 12.24
C SER A 692 21.26 -35.54 13.02
N ILE A 693 19.94 -35.42 13.04
CA ILE A 693 19.19 -34.40 13.78
C ILE A 693 19.35 -34.54 15.31
N ASP A 694 20.00 -35.61 15.76
CA ASP A 694 20.14 -35.92 17.18
C ASP A 694 21.49 -35.51 17.78
N ASN A 695 22.34 -34.79 17.03
CA ASN A 695 23.55 -34.13 17.54
C ASN A 695 23.83 -32.85 16.74
N VAL A 696 22.83 -31.98 16.63
CA VAL A 696 22.93 -30.73 15.86
C VAL A 696 22.71 -29.51 16.72
N TRP A 697 23.31 -28.42 16.29
CA TRP A 697 23.07 -27.12 16.87
C TRP A 697 22.73 -26.10 15.78
N VAL A 698 21.96 -25.10 16.16
CA VAL A 698 21.74 -23.88 15.37
C VAL A 698 22.07 -22.68 16.25
N GLY A 699 22.82 -21.72 15.73
CA GLY A 699 23.31 -20.57 16.49
C GLY A 699 23.13 -19.26 15.76
N MET A 700 22.93 -18.21 16.55
CA MET A 700 22.81 -16.83 16.11
C MET A 700 23.78 -15.97 16.92
N GLY A 701 24.66 -15.24 16.23
CA GLY A 701 25.59 -14.26 16.76
C GLY A 701 25.19 -12.83 16.41
N LEU A 702 25.41 -11.90 17.34
CA LEU A 702 25.18 -10.47 17.19
C LEU A 702 26.52 -9.73 17.32
N ASN A 703 26.89 -8.92 16.32
CA ASN A 703 28.17 -8.21 16.34
C ASN A 703 28.13 -6.90 15.54
N ILE A 704 28.83 -5.87 16.02
CA ILE A 704 29.00 -4.57 15.32
C ILE A 704 29.90 -4.66 14.07
N ASN A 705 30.80 -5.64 13.99
CA ASN A 705 31.88 -5.71 12.99
C ASN A 705 31.66 -6.77 11.90
N ARG A 706 30.46 -7.35 11.81
CA ARG A 706 30.12 -8.40 10.83
C ARG A 706 31.13 -9.56 10.83
N LYS A 707 31.62 -9.92 12.02
CA LYS A 707 32.60 -11.00 12.24
C LYS A 707 32.16 -11.82 13.44
N MET A 708 32.47 -13.12 13.45
CA MET A 708 32.19 -13.98 14.60
C MET A 708 33.01 -13.58 15.85
N PRO A 709 34.30 -13.23 15.75
CA PRO A 709 35.04 -12.67 16.89
C PRO A 709 34.42 -11.38 17.44
N GLY A 710 34.14 -11.35 18.73
CA GLY A 710 33.42 -10.31 19.48
C GLY A 710 31.90 -10.47 19.49
N ALA A 711 31.35 -11.57 18.97
CA ALA A 711 29.92 -11.77 18.86
C ALA A 711 29.30 -12.29 20.16
N ASP A 712 28.11 -11.80 20.46
CA ASP A 712 27.17 -12.33 21.45
C ASP A 712 26.35 -13.44 20.77
N VAL A 713 26.53 -14.70 21.19
CA VAL A 713 26.08 -15.87 20.44
C VAL A 713 25.13 -16.73 21.26
N VAL A 714 23.90 -16.89 20.79
CA VAL A 714 22.95 -17.87 21.34
C VAL A 714 22.98 -19.13 20.50
N ILE A 715 23.18 -20.29 21.14
CA ILE A 715 23.24 -21.60 20.48
C ILE A 715 22.17 -22.51 21.05
N CYS A 716 21.40 -23.12 20.16
CA CYS A 716 20.40 -24.11 20.48
C CYS A 716 20.93 -25.48 20.07
N LYS A 717 21.26 -26.32 21.05
CA LYS A 717 21.77 -27.69 20.88
C LYS A 717 20.65 -28.69 21.07
N ARG A 718 20.59 -29.68 20.17
CA ARG A 718 19.73 -30.86 20.29
C ARG A 718 20.59 -32.12 20.30
N ASN A 719 20.47 -32.88 21.38
CA ASN A 719 20.94 -34.26 21.51
C ASN A 719 19.72 -35.20 21.63
N THR A 720 19.89 -36.50 21.34
CA THR A 720 18.97 -37.58 21.79
C THR A 720 18.57 -37.48 23.26
N THR A 721 19.46 -37.00 24.14
CA THR A 721 19.26 -37.00 25.60
C THR A 721 18.87 -35.65 26.18
N PHE A 722 19.12 -34.54 25.48
CA PHE A 722 18.81 -33.20 25.99
C PHE A 722 18.64 -32.16 24.89
N ASN A 723 17.86 -31.13 25.18
CA ASN A 723 17.76 -29.90 24.39
C ASN A 723 18.26 -28.75 25.27
N SER A 724 19.20 -27.94 24.78
CA SER A 724 19.68 -26.77 25.53
C SER A 724 19.76 -25.53 24.63
N VAL A 725 19.38 -24.38 25.19
CA VAL A 725 19.65 -23.06 24.60
C VAL A 725 20.64 -22.38 25.51
N GLU A 726 21.79 -21.99 24.99
CA GLU A 726 22.95 -21.59 25.77
C GLU A 726 23.55 -20.30 25.20
N HIS A 727 24.05 -19.45 26.09
CA HIS A 727 24.62 -18.15 25.75
C HIS A 727 26.15 -18.14 25.80
N TYR A 728 26.77 -17.75 24.69
CA TYR A 728 28.20 -17.71 24.48
C TYR A 728 28.67 -16.31 24.09
N TYR A 729 29.92 -16.02 24.41
CA TYR A 729 30.70 -14.94 23.82
C TYR A 729 31.79 -15.55 22.95
N ASN A 730 31.87 -15.15 21.68
CA ASN A 730 32.90 -15.64 20.80
C ASN A 730 34.08 -14.67 20.77
N ASP A 731 35.19 -15.00 21.41
CA ASP A 731 36.41 -14.18 21.41
C ASP A 731 37.38 -14.52 20.26
N GLY A 732 37.02 -15.43 19.36
CA GLY A 732 37.91 -15.86 18.28
C GLY A 732 37.47 -17.16 17.60
N LEU A 733 38.27 -18.22 17.80
CA LEU A 733 38.10 -19.51 17.11
C LEU A 733 37.08 -20.44 17.77
N VAL A 734 36.82 -20.29 19.07
CA VAL A 734 35.94 -21.16 19.84
C VAL A 734 35.03 -20.31 20.75
N PRO A 735 33.70 -20.43 20.65
CA PRO A 735 32.79 -19.75 21.57
C PRO A 735 33.04 -20.17 23.02
N LYS A 736 33.14 -19.19 23.93
CA LYS A 736 33.24 -19.42 25.37
C LYS A 736 31.91 -19.10 26.04
N TYR A 737 31.57 -19.78 27.12
CA TYR A 737 30.37 -19.44 27.88
C TYR A 737 30.45 -17.99 28.38
N MET A 738 29.38 -17.21 28.18
CA MET A 738 29.35 -15.81 28.59
C MET A 738 29.47 -15.67 30.12
N ASN A 739 28.95 -16.65 30.85
CA ASN A 739 29.10 -16.76 32.28
C ASN A 739 29.11 -18.26 32.68
N LEU A 740 30.24 -18.73 33.22
CA LEU A 740 30.40 -20.12 33.64
C LEU A 740 29.45 -20.50 34.79
N SER A 741 28.97 -19.54 35.57
CA SER A 741 28.00 -19.74 36.65
C SER A 741 26.54 -19.70 36.20
N ASN A 742 26.24 -19.09 35.04
CA ASN A 742 24.90 -19.02 34.47
C ASN A 742 24.92 -18.97 32.94
N LYS A 743 24.85 -20.15 32.31
CA LYS A 743 24.82 -20.28 30.84
C LYS A 743 23.55 -19.75 30.14
N PHE A 744 22.58 -19.25 30.91
CA PHE A 744 21.29 -18.71 30.43
C PHE A 744 21.14 -17.21 30.69
N GLU A 745 22.21 -16.51 31.06
CA GLU A 745 22.16 -15.09 31.40
C GLU A 745 21.55 -14.25 30.27
N GLY A 746 20.48 -13.52 30.61
CA GLY A 746 19.72 -12.66 29.69
C GLY A 746 18.90 -13.39 28.64
N LEU A 747 18.63 -14.70 28.80
CA LEU A 747 17.74 -15.49 27.96
C LEU A 747 16.49 -15.96 28.72
N SER A 748 15.34 -15.98 28.05
CA SER A 748 14.07 -16.52 28.57
C SER A 748 13.22 -17.16 27.46
N SER A 749 12.07 -17.76 27.80
CA SER A 749 11.12 -18.40 26.85
C SER A 749 11.74 -19.36 25.83
N MET A 750 12.76 -20.12 26.25
CA MET A 750 13.55 -20.99 25.37
C MET A 750 12.77 -22.26 25.02
N SER A 751 12.68 -22.59 23.73
CA SER A 751 12.12 -23.86 23.26
C SER A 751 12.84 -24.33 22.00
N ILE A 752 13.00 -25.65 21.87
CA ILE A 752 13.55 -26.31 20.69
C ILE A 752 12.51 -27.31 20.21
N SER A 753 12.15 -27.23 18.92
CA SER A 753 11.26 -28.16 18.27
C SER A 753 11.89 -28.68 16.99
N VAL A 754 11.62 -29.94 16.66
CA VAL A 754 12.06 -30.54 15.41
C VAL A 754 10.88 -31.14 14.68
N SER A 755 10.83 -30.88 13.38
CA SER A 755 9.86 -31.47 12.45
C SER A 755 10.60 -31.94 11.22
N GLY A 756 10.79 -33.25 11.08
CA GLY A 756 11.63 -33.84 10.02
C GLY A 756 13.09 -33.42 10.19
N ASN A 757 13.67 -32.85 9.14
CA ASN A 757 15.03 -32.30 9.15
C ASN A 757 15.09 -30.82 9.54
N VAL A 758 14.00 -30.23 10.01
CA VAL A 758 13.94 -28.82 10.40
C VAL A 758 14.10 -28.69 11.91
N LEU A 759 15.12 -27.96 12.35
CA LEU A 759 15.37 -27.58 13.73
C LEU A 759 14.91 -26.13 13.94
N THR A 760 13.89 -25.91 14.75
CA THR A 760 13.42 -24.58 15.13
C THR A 760 13.76 -24.32 16.59
N CYS A 761 14.47 -23.24 16.84
CA CYS A 761 14.74 -22.71 18.16
C CYS A 761 14.01 -21.38 18.37
N LYS A 762 13.36 -21.24 19.52
CA LYS A 762 12.75 -19.97 19.94
C LYS A 762 13.32 -19.57 21.29
N PHE A 763 13.65 -18.30 21.45
CA PHE A 763 14.10 -17.74 22.72
C PHE A 763 13.81 -16.25 22.77
N SER A 764 13.68 -15.73 23.97
CA SER A 764 13.65 -14.30 24.28
C SER A 764 15.02 -13.91 24.80
N ARG A 765 15.48 -12.71 24.45
CA ARG A 765 16.76 -12.16 24.88
C ARG A 765 16.52 -10.75 25.40
N ASP A 766 17.06 -10.42 26.58
CA ASP A 766 17.03 -9.05 27.08
C ASP A 766 17.70 -8.10 26.06
N ASN A 767 17.21 -6.88 25.93
CA ASN A 767 17.81 -5.91 25.01
C ASN A 767 19.04 -5.23 25.62
N SER A 768 19.09 -5.16 26.95
CA SER A 768 20.20 -4.60 27.70
C SER A 768 20.52 -5.50 28.89
N ASN A 769 21.78 -5.85 29.07
CA ASN A 769 22.29 -6.58 30.23
C ASN A 769 23.62 -5.93 30.66
N PRO A 770 23.91 -5.81 31.96
CA PRO A 770 25.15 -5.19 32.44
C PRO A 770 26.43 -5.98 32.11
N ASN A 771 26.33 -7.22 31.64
CA ASN A 771 27.47 -8.03 31.23
C ASN A 771 28.17 -7.40 30.00
N PRO A 772 29.48 -7.10 30.07
CA PRO A 772 30.20 -6.38 29.00
C PRO A 772 30.31 -7.16 27.68
N PHE A 773 30.08 -8.47 27.70
CA PHE A 773 30.06 -9.30 26.50
C PHE A 773 28.69 -9.32 25.80
N TYR A 774 27.67 -8.76 26.46
CA TYR A 774 26.29 -8.73 25.98
C TYR A 774 26.07 -7.53 25.04
N LYS A 775 25.54 -7.75 23.84
CA LYS A 775 25.27 -6.66 22.88
C LYS A 775 23.95 -5.96 23.16
N ASN A 776 23.96 -4.63 23.15
CA ASN A 776 22.77 -3.85 23.50
C ASN A 776 21.89 -3.63 22.25
N LEU A 777 20.77 -4.34 22.15
CA LEU A 777 19.86 -4.26 20.99
C LEU A 777 19.15 -2.91 20.88
N ASN A 778 19.06 -2.14 21.96
CA ASN A 778 18.39 -0.84 21.97
C ASN A 778 19.28 0.29 21.44
N THR A 779 20.61 0.14 21.54
CA THR A 779 21.55 1.24 21.23
C THR A 779 22.54 0.89 20.12
N GLU A 780 22.80 -0.39 19.88
CA GLU A 780 23.83 -0.82 18.94
C GLU A 780 23.23 -1.21 17.58
N SER A 781 23.91 -0.77 16.53
CA SER A 781 23.69 -1.22 15.15
C SER A 781 24.45 -2.54 14.94
N LEU A 782 23.74 -3.66 14.94
CA LEU A 782 24.35 -4.99 14.94
C LEU A 782 24.12 -5.73 13.62
N PHE A 783 25.11 -6.52 13.21
CA PHE A 783 24.96 -7.56 12.21
C PHE A 783 24.51 -8.86 12.88
N VAL A 784 23.62 -9.58 12.19
CA VAL A 784 23.20 -10.92 12.60
C VAL A 784 24.03 -11.93 11.82
N ILE A 785 24.71 -12.80 12.53
CA ILE A 785 25.55 -13.87 12.01
C ILE A 785 24.92 -15.18 12.43
N SER A 786 24.96 -16.20 11.60
CA SER A 786 24.31 -17.45 11.96
C SER A 786 24.94 -18.66 11.30
N GLY A 787 24.83 -19.79 11.99
CA GLY A 787 25.36 -21.07 11.53
C GLY A 787 24.60 -22.22 12.16
N TYR A 788 24.77 -23.40 11.58
CA TYR A 788 24.38 -24.65 12.18
C TYR A 788 25.49 -25.67 11.96
N GLY A 789 25.47 -26.75 12.73
CA GLY A 789 26.47 -27.80 12.61
C GLY A 789 26.14 -29.01 13.47
N SER A 790 27.09 -29.94 13.53
CA SER A 790 27.06 -31.05 14.47
C SER A 790 27.98 -30.78 15.67
N PHE A 791 27.75 -31.50 16.75
CA PHE A 791 28.61 -31.49 17.94
C PHE A 791 28.87 -32.93 18.42
N ILE A 792 29.97 -33.17 19.13
CA ILE A 792 30.25 -34.45 19.82
C ILE A 792 30.57 -34.13 21.27
N GLY A 793 29.85 -34.75 22.20
CA GLY A 793 29.92 -34.38 23.62
C GLY A 793 29.33 -32.99 23.85
N ASP A 794 30.05 -32.14 24.58
CA ASP A 794 29.70 -30.72 24.76
C ASP A 794 30.38 -29.79 23.73
N ASP A 795 31.32 -30.34 22.95
CA ASP A 795 32.18 -29.60 22.04
C ASP A 795 31.57 -29.43 20.64
N ILE A 796 31.55 -28.19 20.19
CA ILE A 796 31.12 -27.80 18.84
C ILE A 796 32.28 -28.07 17.87
N LEU A 797 32.19 -29.15 17.09
CA LEU A 797 33.34 -29.67 16.34
C LEU A 797 33.60 -29.00 15.00
N VAL A 798 32.54 -28.60 14.29
CA VAL A 798 32.65 -27.98 12.96
C VAL A 798 31.46 -27.06 12.78
N HIS A 799 31.70 -25.77 12.52
CA HIS A 799 30.67 -24.86 12.06
C HIS A 799 30.79 -24.66 10.55
N GLN A 800 29.71 -24.86 9.82
CA GLN A 800 29.57 -24.18 8.54
C GLN A 800 29.12 -22.76 8.90
N LEU A 801 29.98 -21.76 8.68
CA LEU A 801 29.51 -20.38 8.70
C LEU A 801 28.65 -20.20 7.44
N ILE A 802 27.35 -20.02 7.60
CA ILE A 802 26.44 -20.04 6.45
C ILE A 802 26.10 -18.63 6.00
N LYS A 803 25.92 -17.70 6.95
CA LYS A 803 25.45 -16.36 6.57
C LYS A 803 25.77 -15.27 7.58
N GLU A 804 26.03 -14.10 7.03
CA GLU A 804 26.07 -12.81 7.71
C GLU A 804 25.00 -11.93 7.09
N SER A 805 24.32 -11.11 7.89
CA SER A 805 23.44 -10.07 7.36
C SER A 805 24.25 -9.11 6.48
N LYS A 806 23.76 -8.83 5.27
CA LYS A 806 24.44 -7.90 4.34
C LYS A 806 24.45 -6.47 4.88
N ASN A 807 23.41 -6.13 5.64
CA ASN A 807 23.20 -4.82 6.24
C ASN A 807 23.17 -4.97 7.77
N VAL A 808 23.46 -3.86 8.44
CA VAL A 808 23.10 -3.67 9.86
C VAL A 808 21.61 -3.93 10.00
N VAL A 809 21.26 -4.73 11.00
CA VAL A 809 19.88 -5.03 11.35
C VAL A 809 19.46 -4.06 12.45
N PRO A 810 18.60 -3.06 12.17
CA PRO A 810 17.99 -2.28 13.23
C PRO A 810 17.03 -3.19 14.00
N PHE A 811 16.96 -3.04 15.31
CA PHE A 811 15.96 -3.68 16.16
C PHE A 811 14.92 -2.63 16.58
N PRO A 812 14.05 -2.16 15.68
CA PRO A 812 13.07 -1.14 16.03
C PRO A 812 12.12 -1.70 17.09
N VAL A 813 11.92 -0.94 18.17
CA VAL A 813 10.94 -1.29 19.20
C VAL A 813 9.56 -1.29 18.57
N THR A 814 8.89 -2.43 18.63
CA THR A 814 7.53 -2.58 18.10
C THR A 814 6.54 -2.14 19.20
N PRO A 815 5.70 -1.10 18.98
CA PRO A 815 4.80 -0.59 20.02
C PRO A 815 3.75 -1.60 20.52
N ASN A 816 3.50 -2.67 19.75
CA ASN A 816 2.42 -3.62 19.99
C ASN A 816 2.88 -5.00 20.49
N CYS A 817 4.07 -5.09 21.08
CA CYS A 817 4.45 -6.27 21.83
C CYS A 817 3.77 -6.28 23.19
N GLN A 818 2.52 -6.75 23.25
CA GLN A 818 2.01 -7.28 24.50
C GLN A 818 2.49 -8.73 24.63
N ASP A 819 3.49 -8.92 25.49
CA ASP A 819 3.95 -10.23 25.91
C ASP A 819 2.86 -10.94 26.70
N PHE A 820 2.87 -12.28 26.63
CA PHE A 820 2.05 -13.06 27.54
C PHE A 820 2.54 -12.80 28.97
N THR A 821 1.67 -12.29 29.82
CA THR A 821 1.97 -12.29 31.25
C THR A 821 2.02 -13.74 31.70
N THR A 822 3.16 -14.17 32.19
CA THR A 822 3.41 -15.56 32.60
C THR A 822 3.39 -15.66 34.11
N LEU A 823 2.50 -16.50 34.64
CA LEU A 823 2.49 -16.94 36.03
C LEU A 823 3.05 -18.36 36.05
N ASP A 824 4.25 -18.54 36.55
CA ASP A 824 4.94 -19.83 36.53
C ASP A 824 5.26 -20.37 37.92
N ASN A 825 5.29 -21.68 38.03
CA ASN A 825 5.93 -22.42 39.10
C ASN A 825 6.39 -23.78 38.57
N ASP A 826 7.15 -24.50 39.39
CA ASP A 826 7.83 -25.76 39.06
C ASP A 826 6.90 -26.85 38.47
N LYS A 827 5.57 -26.75 38.62
CA LYS A 827 4.60 -27.71 38.09
C LYS A 827 3.53 -27.13 37.17
N MET A 828 3.41 -25.81 37.07
CA MET A 828 2.35 -25.19 36.27
C MET A 828 2.70 -23.78 35.82
N SER A 829 2.44 -23.50 34.54
CA SER A 829 2.53 -22.16 33.95
C SER A 829 1.19 -21.74 33.37
N VAL A 830 0.82 -20.48 33.55
CA VAL A 830 -0.31 -19.83 32.88
C VAL A 830 0.20 -18.59 32.18
N LYS A 831 0.01 -18.53 30.87
CA LYS A 831 0.33 -17.40 30.00
C LYS A 831 -0.97 -16.80 29.53
N PHE A 832 -1.12 -15.48 29.60
CA PHE A 832 -2.30 -14.84 29.00
C PHE A 832 -1.96 -13.54 28.26
N LYS A 833 -2.77 -13.25 27.24
CA LYS A 833 -2.64 -12.08 26.37
C LYS A 833 -4.03 -11.53 26.03
N ASN A 834 -4.26 -10.26 26.34
CA ASN A 834 -5.54 -9.62 26.08
C ASN A 834 -5.52 -8.94 24.68
N TYR A 835 -6.56 -9.18 23.89
CA TYR A 835 -6.79 -8.67 22.53
C TYR A 835 -7.90 -7.62 22.46
N GLY A 836 -8.26 -6.99 23.59
CA GLY A 836 -9.28 -5.96 23.71
C GLY A 836 -10.67 -6.52 24.03
N SER A 837 -11.28 -7.28 23.11
CA SER A 837 -12.59 -7.90 23.34
C SER A 837 -12.53 -9.30 23.97
N GLN A 838 -11.37 -9.95 23.88
CA GLN A 838 -11.13 -11.31 24.38
C GLN A 838 -9.70 -11.44 24.89
N THR A 839 -9.46 -12.37 25.81
CA THR A 839 -8.16 -12.71 26.36
C THR A 839 -7.81 -14.15 26.04
N GLU A 840 -6.67 -14.37 25.42
CA GLU A 840 -6.11 -15.70 25.21
C GLU A 840 -5.41 -16.18 26.47
N PHE A 841 -5.65 -17.42 26.85
CA PHE A 841 -4.98 -18.12 27.93
C PHE A 841 -4.32 -19.39 27.39
N ILE A 842 -3.09 -19.66 27.85
CA ILE A 842 -2.34 -20.89 27.63
C ILE A 842 -1.87 -21.38 29.00
N ALA A 843 -2.50 -22.42 29.52
CA ALA A 843 -2.15 -23.04 30.78
C ALA A 843 -1.51 -24.41 30.55
N THR A 844 -0.37 -24.69 31.17
CA THR A 844 0.32 -25.98 31.08
C THR A 844 0.63 -26.48 32.49
N ALA A 845 0.22 -27.70 32.81
CA ALA A 845 0.49 -28.35 34.10
C ALA A 845 1.16 -29.71 33.93
N LEU A 846 2.10 -30.03 34.83
CA LEU A 846 2.74 -31.33 34.97
C LEU A 846 1.91 -32.21 35.92
N ILE A 847 1.35 -33.30 35.39
CA ILE A 847 0.48 -34.23 36.13
C ILE A 847 1.30 -35.45 36.57
N GLU A 848 1.84 -35.44 37.79
CA GLU A 848 2.73 -36.50 38.28
C GLU A 848 2.03 -37.65 39.04
N LYS A 849 0.92 -37.35 39.71
CA LYS A 849 0.28 -38.27 40.68
C LYS A 849 -1.06 -38.84 40.19
N VAL A 850 -1.51 -38.44 39.02
CA VAL A 850 -2.82 -38.78 38.46
C VAL A 850 -2.61 -39.32 37.06
N ASP A 851 -3.43 -40.27 36.63
CA ASP A 851 -3.48 -40.68 35.22
C ASP A 851 -3.80 -39.46 34.34
N ILE A 852 -2.90 -39.11 33.43
CA ILE A 852 -3.05 -37.99 32.49
C ILE A 852 -4.33 -38.14 31.63
N ASN A 853 -4.82 -39.37 31.46
CA ASN A 853 -6.07 -39.65 30.76
C ASN A 853 -7.33 -39.39 31.60
N SER A 854 -7.17 -39.06 32.88
CA SER A 854 -8.25 -38.74 33.82
C SER A 854 -7.85 -37.52 34.66
N ALA A 855 -7.43 -36.45 33.99
CA ALA A 855 -6.88 -35.25 34.62
C ALA A 855 -7.51 -33.96 34.07
N TYR A 856 -7.44 -32.88 34.84
CA TYR A 856 -7.85 -31.55 34.41
C TYR A 856 -6.88 -30.46 34.84
N ILE A 857 -6.96 -29.33 34.13
CA ILE A 857 -6.32 -28.05 34.45
C ILE A 857 -7.40 -26.97 34.40
N ALA A 858 -7.39 -26.06 35.38
CA ALA A 858 -8.38 -24.99 35.52
C ALA A 858 -7.68 -23.64 35.65
N VAL A 859 -8.22 -22.62 34.98
CA VAL A 859 -7.82 -21.22 35.09
C VAL A 859 -9.04 -20.41 35.55
N GLY A 860 -9.00 -19.94 36.78
CA GLY A 860 -10.03 -19.12 37.41
C GLY A 860 -9.68 -17.63 37.42
N LEU A 861 -10.69 -16.79 37.31
CA LEU A 861 -10.60 -15.36 37.60
C LEU A 861 -11.45 -15.05 38.82
N ASN A 862 -10.96 -14.22 39.74
CA ASN A 862 -11.73 -13.82 40.92
C ASN A 862 -11.33 -12.42 41.40
N LEU A 863 -12.26 -11.70 42.03
CA LEU A 863 -12.00 -10.44 42.75
C LEU A 863 -11.17 -10.66 44.03
N ASN A 864 -11.18 -11.88 44.57
CA ASN A 864 -10.46 -12.26 45.78
C ASN A 864 -9.42 -13.36 45.50
N ARG A 865 -8.41 -13.48 46.36
CA ARG A 865 -7.42 -14.58 46.33
C ARG A 865 -7.99 -15.89 46.90
N LYS A 866 -9.16 -16.32 46.43
CA LYS A 866 -9.84 -17.54 46.90
C LYS A 866 -10.59 -18.17 45.72
N MET A 867 -10.68 -19.49 45.66
CA MET A 867 -11.43 -20.18 44.59
C MET A 867 -12.94 -19.88 44.62
N PRO A 868 -13.63 -19.84 45.78
CA PRO A 868 -15.05 -19.49 45.82
C PRO A 868 -15.33 -18.09 45.24
N GLY A 869 -16.29 -18.03 44.33
CA GLY A 869 -16.66 -16.86 43.54
C GLY A 869 -15.94 -16.75 42.18
N ALA A 870 -15.07 -17.70 41.83
CA ALA A 870 -14.28 -17.60 40.61
C ALA A 870 -15.08 -17.99 39.35
N SER A 871 -14.88 -17.25 38.26
CA SER A 871 -15.27 -17.63 36.90
C SER A 871 -14.10 -18.40 36.29
N GLU A 872 -14.25 -19.70 36.08
CA GLU A 872 -13.14 -20.60 35.78
C GLU A 872 -13.34 -21.40 34.49
N VAL A 873 -12.30 -21.46 33.67
CA VAL A 873 -12.26 -22.30 32.47
C VAL A 873 -11.51 -23.58 32.82
N VAL A 874 -12.18 -24.72 32.66
CA VAL A 874 -11.65 -26.03 33.00
C VAL A 874 -11.44 -26.84 31.73
N CYS A 875 -10.22 -27.33 31.57
CA CYS A 875 -9.80 -28.16 30.46
C CYS A 875 -9.47 -29.55 30.97
N LYS A 876 -10.25 -30.55 30.55
CA LYS A 876 -10.20 -31.90 31.10
C LYS A 876 -9.93 -32.95 30.02
N LYS A 877 -9.19 -33.98 30.39
CA LYS A 877 -8.88 -35.17 29.59
C LYS A 877 -9.50 -36.37 30.28
N SER A 878 -10.49 -37.01 29.64
CA SER A 878 -11.21 -38.19 30.15
C SER A 878 -11.17 -39.30 29.08
N GLY A 879 -10.34 -40.31 29.30
CA GLY A 879 -10.01 -41.33 28.30
C GLY A 879 -9.44 -40.69 27.03
N SER A 880 -10.03 -41.01 25.87
CA SER A 880 -9.64 -40.43 24.57
C SER A 880 -10.19 -39.02 24.35
N GLN A 881 -11.17 -38.57 25.14
CA GLN A 881 -11.89 -37.32 24.93
C GLN A 881 -11.25 -36.15 25.68
N THR A 882 -11.36 -34.97 25.11
CA THR A 882 -10.97 -33.69 25.72
C THR A 882 -12.15 -32.75 25.76
N TYR A 883 -12.23 -31.94 26.81
CA TYR A 883 -13.30 -30.98 26.99
C TYR A 883 -12.72 -29.65 27.47
N VAL A 884 -13.32 -28.55 27.05
CA VAL A 884 -13.11 -27.22 27.63
C VAL A 884 -14.48 -26.68 27.98
N GLU A 885 -14.67 -26.36 29.26
CA GLU A 885 -15.96 -25.98 29.84
C GLU A 885 -15.76 -24.78 30.79
N HIS A 886 -16.78 -23.93 30.92
CA HIS A 886 -16.80 -22.77 31.80
C HIS A 886 -17.61 -23.11 33.05
N TYR A 887 -17.00 -22.93 34.22
CA TYR A 887 -17.59 -23.13 35.52
C TYR A 887 -17.65 -21.82 36.30
N TYR A 888 -18.57 -21.78 37.25
CA TYR A 888 -18.57 -20.84 38.37
C TYR A 888 -18.29 -21.63 39.64
N ASN A 889 -17.24 -21.24 40.34
CA ASN A 889 -16.85 -21.92 41.56
C ASN A 889 -17.66 -21.36 42.73
N ASP A 890 -18.74 -22.03 43.13
CA ASP A 890 -19.62 -21.59 44.22
C ASP A 890 -19.15 -22.04 45.62
N GLY A 891 -17.96 -22.64 45.73
CA GLY A 891 -17.46 -23.20 46.99
C GLY A 891 -16.61 -24.45 46.79
N LEU A 892 -17.10 -25.59 47.28
CA LEU A 892 -16.42 -26.88 47.13
C LEU A 892 -16.84 -27.62 45.85
N ASN A 893 -17.93 -27.20 45.20
CA ASN A 893 -18.54 -27.92 44.09
C ASN A 893 -18.72 -26.97 42.90
N PRO A 894 -17.73 -26.83 42.02
CA PRO A 894 -17.88 -25.97 40.86
C PRO A 894 -19.09 -26.40 40.00
N VAL A 895 -19.94 -25.43 39.68
CA VAL A 895 -21.13 -25.60 38.84
C VAL A 895 -20.86 -25.04 37.46
N TYR A 896 -21.55 -25.52 36.42
CA TYR A 896 -21.41 -24.90 35.10
C TYR A 896 -21.82 -23.42 35.18
N LEU A 897 -21.08 -22.57 34.45
CA LEU A 897 -21.42 -21.15 34.40
C LEU A 897 -22.78 -20.94 33.72
N ASP A 898 -23.09 -21.79 32.74
CA ASP A 898 -24.38 -21.92 32.08
C ASP A 898 -24.59 -23.41 31.72
N ASP A 899 -25.64 -24.01 32.27
CA ASP A 899 -25.97 -25.43 32.06
C ASP A 899 -26.38 -25.76 30.61
N THR A 900 -26.90 -24.77 29.88
CA THR A 900 -27.32 -24.90 28.47
C THR A 900 -26.18 -24.65 27.50
N ASN A 901 -25.20 -23.83 27.88
CA ASN A 901 -24.00 -23.54 27.11
C ASN A 901 -22.74 -23.60 27.99
N ARG A 902 -22.22 -24.82 28.16
CA ARG A 902 -20.99 -25.08 28.95
C ARG A 902 -19.74 -24.38 28.40
N THR A 903 -19.78 -23.79 27.22
CA THR A 903 -18.67 -23.04 26.61
C THR A 903 -18.94 -21.54 26.54
N ILE A 904 -19.91 -21.02 27.28
CA ILE A 904 -20.28 -19.59 27.24
C ILE A 904 -19.05 -18.68 27.42
N GLY A 905 -18.85 -17.77 26.47
CA GLY A 905 -17.71 -16.84 26.43
C GLY A 905 -16.34 -17.48 26.19
N ILE A 906 -16.28 -18.74 25.75
CA ILE A 906 -15.04 -19.44 25.39
C ILE A 906 -15.00 -19.68 23.88
N ASN A 907 -13.88 -19.30 23.24
CA ASN A 907 -13.63 -19.43 21.81
C ASN A 907 -12.30 -20.15 21.54
N LYS A 908 -12.19 -20.83 20.39
CA LYS A 908 -10.95 -21.45 19.88
C LYS A 908 -10.18 -22.27 20.92
N ALA A 909 -10.89 -23.09 21.69
CA ALA A 909 -10.32 -23.86 22.77
C ALA A 909 -9.69 -25.18 22.30
N SER A 910 -8.60 -25.60 22.92
CA SER A 910 -7.91 -26.86 22.63
C SER A 910 -7.20 -27.40 23.88
N VAL A 911 -7.15 -28.72 23.98
CA VAL A 911 -6.40 -29.44 25.03
C VAL A 911 -5.42 -30.37 24.35
N THR A 912 -4.14 -30.25 24.69
CA THR A 912 -3.06 -31.10 24.18
C THR A 912 -2.35 -31.82 25.33
N VAL A 913 -1.97 -33.07 25.07
CA VAL A 913 -1.22 -33.90 26.01
C VAL A 913 0.13 -34.23 25.37
N SER A 914 1.22 -33.96 26.10
CA SER A 914 2.57 -34.29 25.68
C SER A 914 3.34 -34.88 26.85
N GLY A 915 3.46 -36.21 26.90
CA GLY A 915 3.95 -36.91 28.09
C GLY A 915 3.02 -36.68 29.28
N ASN A 916 3.56 -36.26 30.42
CA ASN A 916 2.79 -35.93 31.63
C ASN A 916 2.31 -34.47 31.66
N TYR A 917 2.46 -33.72 30.57
CA TYR A 917 2.01 -32.33 30.50
C TYR A 917 0.63 -32.24 29.86
N LEU A 918 -0.31 -31.63 30.57
CA LEU A 918 -1.62 -31.22 30.06
C LEU A 918 -1.55 -29.72 29.73
N THR A 919 -1.73 -29.36 28.46
CA THR A 919 -1.78 -27.96 28.02
C THR A 919 -3.19 -27.61 27.55
N CYS A 920 -3.74 -26.54 28.08
CA CYS A 920 -4.96 -25.94 27.61
C CYS A 920 -4.71 -24.57 26.98
N ARG A 921 -5.26 -24.36 25.79
CA ARG A 921 -5.28 -23.06 25.12
C ARG A 921 -6.70 -22.68 24.80
N PHE A 922 -7.12 -21.48 25.17
CA PHE A 922 -8.47 -20.97 24.88
C PHE A 922 -8.50 -19.46 24.82
N TYR A 923 -9.53 -18.91 24.17
CA TYR A 923 -9.86 -17.49 24.19
C TYR A 923 -11.09 -17.30 25.06
N ARG A 924 -11.06 -16.35 25.98
CA ARG A 924 -12.19 -16.00 26.84
C ARG A 924 -12.65 -14.58 26.50
N ASP A 925 -13.93 -14.37 26.27
CA ASP A 925 -14.48 -13.03 26.07
C ASP A 925 -14.22 -12.18 27.32
N ASN A 926 -13.90 -10.90 27.16
CA ASN A 926 -13.56 -10.07 28.31
C ASN A 926 -14.80 -9.69 29.14
N SER A 927 -15.98 -9.74 28.53
CA SER A 927 -17.28 -9.45 29.17
C SER A 927 -18.36 -10.39 28.64
N ASN A 928 -19.33 -10.73 29.47
CA ASN A 928 -20.51 -11.50 29.09
C ASN A 928 -21.71 -11.03 29.96
N SER A 929 -22.95 -11.21 29.47
CA SER A 929 -24.16 -10.80 30.19
C SER A 929 -24.51 -11.70 31.38
N ASN A 930 -23.89 -12.88 31.52
CA ASN A 930 -24.10 -13.77 32.65
C ASN A 930 -23.54 -13.14 33.94
N SER A 931 -24.40 -12.97 34.96
CA SER A 931 -24.04 -12.35 36.25
C SER A 931 -22.88 -13.02 37.01
N ARG A 932 -22.57 -14.29 36.71
CA ARG A 932 -21.47 -15.04 37.31
C ARG A 932 -20.16 -14.91 36.50
N TYR A 933 -20.20 -14.21 35.37
CA TYR A 933 -19.06 -14.00 34.48
C TYR A 933 -18.30 -12.73 34.87
N LEU A 934 -17.06 -12.88 35.33
CA LEU A 934 -16.24 -11.72 35.72
C LEU A 934 -15.70 -10.95 34.52
N ASN A 935 -15.74 -9.62 34.61
CA ASN A 935 -15.44 -8.74 33.49
C ASN A 935 -13.98 -8.25 33.56
N ILE A 936 -13.16 -8.81 32.66
CA ILE A 936 -11.72 -8.54 32.54
C ILE A 936 -11.44 -7.06 32.24
N ASN A 937 -12.36 -6.34 31.56
CA ASN A 937 -12.13 -4.96 31.15
C ASN A 937 -12.36 -3.95 32.28
N THR A 938 -13.22 -4.28 33.24
CA THR A 938 -13.67 -3.33 34.28
C THR A 938 -13.15 -3.66 35.66
N GLU A 939 -12.71 -4.89 35.89
CA GLU A 939 -12.35 -5.40 37.21
C GLU A 939 -10.86 -5.69 37.33
N ALA A 940 -10.30 -5.43 38.50
CA ALA A 940 -8.94 -5.83 38.83
C ALA A 940 -9.02 -7.25 39.43
N LEU A 941 -8.60 -8.25 38.65
CA LEU A 941 -8.85 -9.66 38.95
C LEU A 941 -7.57 -10.41 39.35
N PHE A 942 -7.69 -11.38 40.24
CA PHE A 942 -6.68 -12.40 40.50
C PHE A 942 -6.83 -13.55 39.50
N VAL A 943 -5.70 -14.07 39.03
CA VAL A 943 -5.67 -15.34 38.29
C VAL A 943 -5.43 -16.46 39.27
N LEU A 944 -6.35 -17.41 39.29
CA LEU A 944 -6.30 -18.61 40.09
C LEU A 944 -6.07 -19.79 39.17
N PHE A 945 -5.38 -20.82 39.66
CA PHE A 945 -5.21 -22.02 38.88
C PHE A 945 -5.15 -23.26 39.74
N ALA A 946 -5.68 -24.35 39.18
CA ALA A 946 -5.74 -25.65 39.81
C ALA A 946 -5.54 -26.76 38.76
N TYR A 947 -5.12 -27.92 39.24
CA TYR A 947 -5.13 -29.15 38.45
C TYR A 947 -5.48 -30.33 39.36
N GLY A 948 -6.03 -31.39 38.80
CA GLY A 948 -6.52 -32.52 39.59
C GLY A 948 -6.93 -33.73 38.77
N SER A 949 -7.49 -34.72 39.45
CA SER A 949 -8.04 -35.95 38.89
C SER A 949 -9.51 -35.84 38.52
N LEU A 950 -9.96 -36.72 37.63
CA LEU A 950 -11.35 -36.89 37.26
C LEU A 950 -11.88 -38.23 37.79
N SER A 951 -13.09 -38.21 38.36
CA SER A 951 -13.92 -39.40 38.58
C SER A 951 -14.89 -39.51 37.40
N GLY A 952 -14.51 -40.27 36.38
CA GLY A 952 -15.23 -40.28 35.11
C GLY A 952 -15.10 -38.93 34.39
N GLN A 953 -16.19 -38.16 34.32
CA GLN A 953 -16.21 -36.80 33.75
C GLN A 953 -16.32 -35.68 34.80
N ASN A 954 -16.46 -36.06 36.07
CA ASN A 954 -16.63 -35.13 37.18
C ASN A 954 -15.28 -34.73 37.76
N LEU A 955 -15.16 -33.46 38.15
CA LEU A 955 -13.98 -32.92 38.80
C LEU A 955 -13.87 -33.51 40.22
N GLU A 956 -12.75 -34.17 40.53
CA GLU A 956 -12.42 -34.52 41.92
C GLU A 956 -11.67 -33.36 42.60
N MET A 957 -11.56 -33.43 43.93
CA MET A 957 -10.79 -32.47 44.72
C MET A 957 -9.39 -32.28 44.15
N HIS A 958 -9.06 -31.04 43.76
CA HIS A 958 -7.71 -30.68 43.33
C HIS A 958 -6.76 -30.72 44.52
N SER A 959 -5.52 -31.13 44.28
CA SER A 959 -4.52 -31.27 45.34
C SER A 959 -3.71 -30.00 45.58
N ILE A 960 -3.74 -29.02 44.67
CA ILE A 960 -2.95 -27.77 44.77
C ILE A 960 -3.71 -26.60 44.14
N VAL A 961 -3.94 -25.56 44.93
CA VAL A 961 -4.37 -24.22 44.48
C VAL A 961 -3.17 -23.30 44.59
N LYS A 962 -2.85 -22.59 43.51
CA LYS A 962 -1.95 -21.44 43.58
C LYS A 962 -2.64 -20.23 42.93
N GLU A 963 -2.33 -19.06 43.48
CA GLU A 963 -2.94 -17.78 43.16
C GLU A 963 -1.87 -16.80 42.68
N SER A 964 -2.27 -15.84 41.82
CA SER A 964 -1.39 -14.73 41.49
C SER A 964 -1.11 -13.90 42.76
N LYS A 965 0.18 -13.66 43.05
CA LYS A 965 0.60 -12.87 44.23
C LYS A 965 0.09 -11.43 44.20
N ASN A 966 -0.25 -10.93 43.03
CA ASN A 966 -0.76 -9.58 42.80
C ASN A 966 -2.04 -9.65 41.96
N VAL A 967 -2.86 -8.61 42.09
CA VAL A 967 -3.96 -8.36 41.16
C VAL A 967 -3.37 -8.18 39.77
N VAL A 968 -3.92 -8.87 38.78
CA VAL A 968 -3.48 -8.76 37.40
C VAL A 968 -4.27 -7.62 36.74
N PRO A 969 -3.62 -6.51 36.33
CA PRO A 969 -4.29 -5.52 35.50
C PRO A 969 -4.45 -6.11 34.10
N PHE A 970 -5.66 -6.52 33.75
CA PHE A 970 -5.94 -7.03 32.41
C PHE A 970 -6.28 -5.94 31.40
N LYS A 971 -6.33 -4.67 31.79
CA LYS A 971 -6.63 -3.57 30.87
C LYS A 971 -5.55 -3.50 29.78
N VAL A 972 -5.97 -3.75 28.54
CA VAL A 972 -5.22 -3.39 27.34
C VAL A 972 -5.42 -1.90 27.14
N THR A 973 -4.54 -1.10 27.71
CA THR A 973 -4.17 0.18 27.11
C THR A 973 -2.82 -0.07 26.44
N SER A 974 -2.81 0.01 25.12
CA SER A 974 -1.64 -0.24 24.27
C SER A 974 -0.50 0.78 24.44
N ASN A 975 -0.44 1.48 25.58
CA ASN A 975 0.56 2.49 25.95
C ASN A 975 0.77 2.56 27.49
N ASP A 976 0.56 1.46 28.24
CA ASP A 976 0.87 1.43 29.69
C ASP A 976 2.38 1.32 30.00
N THR A 977 3.25 1.58 29.02
CA THR A 977 4.64 1.92 29.30
C THR A 977 4.69 3.38 29.72
N PHE A 978 5.09 3.63 30.96
CA PHE A 978 5.47 4.96 31.41
C PHE A 978 6.48 5.54 30.42
N GLN A 979 6.10 6.61 29.74
CA GLN A 979 7.06 7.50 29.11
C GLN A 979 7.89 8.11 30.22
N SER A 980 9.19 8.28 30.01
CA SER A 980 10.08 8.82 31.05
C SER A 980 10.98 9.90 30.49
N TYR A 981 11.19 10.95 31.26
CA TYR A 981 12.13 12.02 30.97
C TYR A 981 13.01 12.30 32.20
N ASN A 982 14.31 12.41 31.99
CA ASN A 982 15.29 12.71 33.02
C ASN A 982 15.96 14.04 32.70
N LEU A 983 16.01 14.94 33.68
CA LEU A 983 16.67 16.24 33.60
C LEU A 983 17.43 16.52 34.90
N GLY A 984 18.74 16.26 34.91
CA GLY A 984 19.56 16.45 36.11
C GLY A 984 19.05 15.61 37.29
N ASP A 985 18.68 16.27 38.39
CA ASP A 985 18.13 15.65 39.60
C ASP A 985 16.63 15.32 39.53
N TYR A 986 15.98 15.57 38.39
CA TYR A 986 14.56 15.34 38.17
C TYR A 986 14.31 14.16 37.24
N THR A 987 13.39 13.28 37.62
CA THR A 987 12.83 12.22 36.79
C THR A 987 11.32 12.35 36.78
N ILE A 988 10.70 12.51 35.62
CA ILE A 988 9.25 12.41 35.47
C ILE A 988 8.90 11.24 34.58
N LYS A 989 7.89 10.50 34.98
CA LYS A 989 7.30 9.42 34.21
C LYS A 989 5.82 9.70 34.05
N TRP A 990 5.25 9.43 32.88
CA TRP A 990 3.80 9.51 32.69
C TRP A 990 3.21 8.38 31.84
N ILE A 991 1.97 8.02 32.15
CA ILE A 991 1.12 7.16 31.30
C ILE A 991 -0.14 7.95 30.96
N GLU A 992 -0.44 8.04 29.68
CA GLU A 992 -1.65 8.69 29.20
C GLU A 992 -2.83 7.70 29.25
N ARG A 993 -3.88 8.02 30.02
CA ARG A 993 -5.15 7.29 30.05
C ARG A 993 -6.19 7.99 29.17
N THR A 994 -7.42 7.50 29.12
CA THR A 994 -8.48 8.10 28.30
C THR A 994 -8.80 9.54 28.73
N ASP A 995 -9.06 9.74 30.02
CA ASP A 995 -9.53 11.01 30.61
C ASP A 995 -8.54 11.64 31.58
N GLU A 996 -7.44 10.97 31.88
CA GLU A 996 -6.40 11.42 32.80
C GLU A 996 -5.00 11.03 32.35
N ILE A 997 -3.99 11.51 33.08
CA ILE A 997 -2.58 11.17 32.90
C ILE A 997 -2.04 10.81 34.28
N ASP A 998 -1.47 9.62 34.41
CA ASP A 998 -0.77 9.21 35.62
C ASP A 998 0.65 9.72 35.56
N PHE A 999 1.08 10.46 36.58
CA PHE A 999 2.43 10.97 36.73
C PHE A 999 3.12 10.29 37.90
N VAL A 1000 4.40 9.95 37.71
CA VAL A 1000 5.35 9.59 38.77
C VAL A 1000 6.56 10.51 38.62
N PHE A 1001 6.70 11.44 39.54
CA PHE A 1001 7.75 12.45 39.54
C PHE A 1001 8.67 12.25 40.74
N THR A 1002 9.96 12.05 40.49
CA THR A 1002 11.00 11.84 41.50
C THR A 1002 12.04 12.94 41.40
N THR A 1003 12.42 13.52 42.54
CA THR A 1003 13.50 14.51 42.62
C THR A 1003 14.49 14.13 43.71
N ARG A 1004 15.79 14.34 43.46
CA ARG A 1004 16.80 14.23 44.52
C ARG A 1004 16.82 15.49 45.38
N VAL A 1005 16.55 15.33 46.68
CA VAL A 1005 16.45 16.42 47.66
C VAL A 1005 17.44 16.21 48.81
N THR A 1006 17.80 17.28 49.50
CA THR A 1006 18.44 17.18 50.82
C THR A 1006 17.39 16.77 51.85
N LEU A 1007 17.74 15.87 52.77
CA LEU A 1007 16.83 15.42 53.83
C LEU A 1007 16.46 16.62 54.73
N SER A 1008 15.22 17.08 54.62
CA SER A 1008 14.61 18.16 55.42
C SER A 1008 13.15 17.80 55.70
N ASN A 1009 12.63 18.23 56.86
CA ASN A 1009 11.21 18.08 57.21
C ASN A 1009 10.31 19.11 56.52
N ASN A 1010 10.93 20.11 55.88
CA ASN A 1010 10.29 21.25 55.24
C ASN A 1010 10.93 21.48 53.86
N LEU A 1011 10.33 20.88 52.83
CA LEU A 1011 10.79 21.01 51.44
C LEU A 1011 9.63 20.80 50.47
N TRP A 1012 9.78 21.28 49.25
CA TRP A 1012 8.84 21.05 48.16
C TRP A 1012 9.57 20.74 46.85
N THR A 1013 8.88 20.00 45.99
CA THR A 1013 9.27 19.77 44.60
C THR A 1013 8.04 19.93 43.70
N SER A 1014 8.23 20.34 42.46
CA SER A 1014 7.16 20.62 41.52
C SER A 1014 7.56 20.35 40.08
N PHE A 1015 6.56 20.01 39.28
CA PHE A 1015 6.61 20.19 37.84
C PHE A 1015 5.42 21.05 37.38
N ALA A 1016 5.60 21.76 36.28
CA ALA A 1016 4.55 22.60 35.69
C ALA A 1016 4.46 22.43 34.17
N LEU A 1017 3.25 22.63 33.65
CA LEU A 1017 2.96 22.74 32.22
C LEU A 1017 2.97 24.22 31.84
N SER A 1018 3.75 24.58 30.83
CA SER A 1018 3.90 25.97 30.35
C SER A 1018 3.75 26.08 28.83
N ASN A 1019 3.30 27.24 28.36
CA ASN A 1019 3.22 27.55 26.93
C ASN A 1019 4.57 27.98 26.33
N ASP A 1020 5.54 28.33 27.18
CA ASP A 1020 6.87 28.74 26.78
C ASP A 1020 7.95 28.15 27.72
N PRO A 1021 9.26 28.29 27.44
CA PRO A 1021 10.30 27.67 28.26
C PRO A 1021 10.69 28.51 29.49
N ILE A 1022 9.88 29.49 29.91
CA ILE A 1022 10.14 30.41 31.02
C ILE A 1022 9.04 30.26 32.06
N MET A 1023 9.39 30.39 33.35
CA MET A 1023 8.40 30.39 34.43
C MET A 1023 7.53 31.66 34.36
N GLY A 1024 6.21 31.49 34.42
CA GLY A 1024 5.21 32.54 34.29
C GLY A 1024 3.99 32.04 33.51
N ASP A 1025 2.81 32.19 34.11
CA ASP A 1025 1.52 31.71 33.62
C ASP A 1025 1.43 30.18 33.47
N ASP A 1026 2.02 29.44 34.43
CA ASP A 1026 2.15 27.98 34.37
C ASP A 1026 1.08 27.25 35.19
N ASN A 1027 0.64 26.08 34.72
CA ASN A 1027 -0.18 25.16 35.50
C ASN A 1027 0.72 24.16 36.25
N ALA A 1028 0.88 24.32 37.56
CA ALA A 1028 1.91 23.67 38.37
C ALA A 1028 1.34 22.67 39.37
N ILE A 1029 1.98 21.51 39.52
CA ILE A 1029 1.66 20.54 40.57
C ILE A 1029 2.82 20.53 41.55
N VAL A 1030 2.53 20.79 42.82
CA VAL A 1030 3.54 20.93 43.88
C VAL A 1030 3.31 19.84 44.92
N CYS A 1031 4.36 19.09 45.21
CA CYS A 1031 4.43 18.20 46.36
C CYS A 1031 5.28 18.84 47.43
N LYS A 1032 4.79 18.89 48.66
CA LYS A 1032 5.52 19.45 49.79
C LYS A 1032 5.46 18.56 51.01
N ILE A 1033 6.54 18.58 51.77
CA ILE A 1033 6.65 18.01 53.11
C ILE A 1033 6.65 19.21 54.05
N VAL A 1034 5.65 19.32 54.91
CA VAL A 1034 5.51 20.39 55.91
C VAL A 1034 5.31 19.75 57.27
N ASN A 1035 6.25 19.94 58.19
CA ASN A 1035 6.21 19.28 59.51
C ASN A 1035 5.99 17.76 59.40
N SER A 1036 6.70 17.12 58.46
CA SER A 1036 6.57 15.70 58.11
C SER A 1036 5.24 15.27 57.47
N ASN A 1037 4.29 16.20 57.23
CA ASN A 1037 3.09 15.91 56.47
C ASN A 1037 3.35 16.10 54.98
N MET A 1038 3.07 15.07 54.19
CA MET A 1038 3.20 15.13 52.73
C MET A 1038 1.88 15.58 52.11
N ILE A 1039 1.94 16.63 51.30
CA ILE A 1039 0.77 17.29 50.70
C ILE A 1039 1.06 17.47 49.21
N VAL A 1040 0.09 17.17 48.35
CA VAL A 1040 0.13 17.53 46.93
C VAL A 1040 -1.01 18.48 46.62
N GLN A 1041 -0.66 19.56 45.92
CA GLN A 1041 -1.56 20.65 45.62
C GLN A 1041 -1.35 21.12 44.17
N HIS A 1042 -2.42 21.64 43.59
CA HIS A 1042 -2.47 22.19 42.26
C HIS A 1042 -2.41 23.72 42.35
N TYR A 1043 -1.47 24.30 41.63
CA TYR A 1043 -1.19 25.73 41.62
C TYR A 1043 -1.30 26.30 40.21
N TYR A 1044 -1.57 27.60 40.13
CA TYR A 1044 -1.36 28.40 38.93
C TYR A 1044 -0.34 29.50 39.22
N ASN A 1045 0.75 29.48 38.47
CA ASN A 1045 1.85 30.39 38.63
C ASN A 1045 1.68 31.61 37.71
N SER A 1046 0.81 32.56 38.06
CA SER A 1046 0.55 33.77 37.25
C SER A 1046 1.73 34.77 37.18
N GLY A 1047 2.93 34.38 37.58
CA GLY A 1047 4.12 35.23 37.67
C GLY A 1047 5.41 34.41 37.77
N LYS A 1048 6.55 35.05 38.06
CA LYS A 1048 7.85 34.35 38.16
C LYS A 1048 8.15 33.76 39.54
N PHE A 1049 7.29 34.01 40.53
CA PHE A 1049 7.48 33.58 41.92
C PHE A 1049 6.13 33.53 42.65
N ARG A 1050 6.05 32.70 43.70
CA ARG A 1050 4.88 32.55 44.61
C ARG A 1050 3.58 32.22 43.87
N PRO A 1051 3.44 30.98 43.38
CA PRO A 1051 2.23 30.59 42.67
C PRO A 1051 1.02 30.56 43.61
N ASN A 1052 -0.17 30.89 43.09
CA ASN A 1052 -1.43 30.81 43.83
C ASN A 1052 -2.02 29.41 43.71
N LEU A 1053 -2.78 28.94 44.71
CA LEU A 1053 -3.55 27.71 44.56
C LEU A 1053 -4.48 27.84 43.36
N LEU A 1054 -4.59 26.78 42.55
CA LEU A 1054 -5.48 26.77 41.40
C LEU A 1054 -6.94 26.95 41.84
N ASN A 1055 -7.30 26.35 42.98
CA ASN A 1055 -8.57 26.53 43.66
C ASN A 1055 -8.32 26.52 45.18
N GLU A 1056 -8.73 27.59 45.88
CA GLU A 1056 -8.51 27.71 47.34
C GLU A 1056 -9.39 26.75 48.15
N LEU A 1057 -10.59 26.43 47.66
CA LEU A 1057 -11.53 25.54 48.34
C LEU A 1057 -11.20 24.06 48.10
N GLU A 1058 -10.60 23.75 46.96
CA GLU A 1058 -10.17 22.40 46.59
C GLU A 1058 -8.73 22.40 46.07
N PRO A 1059 -7.72 22.45 46.96
CA PRO A 1059 -6.32 22.57 46.57
C PRO A 1059 -5.79 21.41 45.71
N SER A 1060 -6.46 20.26 45.68
CA SER A 1060 -6.11 19.10 44.85
C SER A 1060 -7.00 18.96 43.59
N MET A 1061 -7.71 20.03 43.20
CA MET A 1061 -8.66 19.99 42.09
C MET A 1061 -8.06 19.38 40.81
N GLY A 1062 -8.76 18.37 40.27
CA GLY A 1062 -8.34 17.64 39.08
C GLY A 1062 -7.20 16.64 39.30
N LEU A 1063 -6.79 16.38 40.54
CA LEU A 1063 -5.80 15.39 40.93
C LEU A 1063 -6.49 14.26 41.72
N THR A 1064 -6.09 13.02 41.46
CA THR A 1064 -6.56 11.80 42.17
C THR A 1064 -5.37 10.85 42.38
N ASN A 1065 -5.54 9.76 43.13
CA ASN A 1065 -4.50 8.75 43.39
C ASN A 1065 -3.16 9.34 43.88
N VAL A 1066 -3.24 10.39 44.69
CA VAL A 1066 -2.09 11.14 45.17
C VAL A 1066 -1.33 10.33 46.23
N ASN A 1067 -0.04 10.15 46.02
CA ASN A 1067 0.88 9.54 46.97
C ASN A 1067 2.24 10.24 46.92
N CYS A 1068 2.89 10.37 48.09
CA CYS A 1068 4.22 10.93 48.23
C CYS A 1068 5.07 10.03 49.10
N GLU A 1069 6.35 9.90 48.77
CA GLU A 1069 7.32 9.17 49.57
C GLU A 1069 8.70 9.86 49.54
N LEU A 1070 9.38 9.92 50.67
CA LEU A 1070 10.77 10.35 50.77
C LEU A 1070 11.62 9.13 51.15
N ASN A 1071 12.39 8.61 50.19
CA ASN A 1071 13.24 7.44 50.40
C ASN A 1071 14.68 7.73 49.96
N SER A 1072 15.62 7.62 50.90
CA SER A 1072 17.06 7.70 50.62
C SER A 1072 17.49 8.96 49.86
N GLY A 1073 16.90 10.11 50.19
CA GLY A 1073 17.19 11.39 49.53
C GLY A 1073 16.43 11.61 48.21
N ASN A 1074 15.54 10.70 47.80
CA ASN A 1074 14.65 10.89 46.67
C ASN A 1074 13.23 11.18 47.17
N PHE A 1075 12.67 12.32 46.77
CA PHE A 1075 11.28 12.67 47.00
C PHE A 1075 10.46 12.31 45.76
N THR A 1076 9.59 11.30 45.87
CA THR A 1076 8.74 10.80 44.79
C THR A 1076 7.28 11.15 45.05
N CYS A 1077 6.61 11.69 44.03
CA CYS A 1077 5.18 11.89 43.99
C CYS A 1077 4.55 11.06 42.89
N SER A 1078 3.46 10.37 43.19
CA SER A 1078 2.62 9.67 42.23
C SER A 1078 1.22 10.27 42.29
N LEU A 1079 0.60 10.55 41.14
CA LEU A 1079 -0.74 11.13 41.06
C LEU A 1079 -1.37 10.89 39.69
N SER A 1080 -2.69 10.99 39.60
CA SER A 1080 -3.46 10.99 38.35
C SER A 1080 -4.07 12.38 38.14
N ARG A 1081 -3.80 13.02 37.01
CA ARG A 1081 -4.30 14.36 36.65
C ARG A 1081 -5.33 14.25 35.52
N LYS A 1082 -6.53 14.82 35.68
CA LYS A 1082 -7.50 14.91 34.57
C LYS A 1082 -6.90 15.63 33.35
N LYS A 1083 -7.33 15.27 32.13
CA LYS A 1083 -6.79 15.94 30.94
C LYS A 1083 -7.34 17.36 30.76
N ILE A 1084 -8.61 17.53 31.12
CA ILE A 1084 -9.38 18.75 30.90
C ILE A 1084 -10.26 19.00 32.13
N LEU A 1085 -10.35 20.25 32.57
CA LEU A 1085 -11.41 20.75 33.45
C LEU A 1085 -11.96 22.04 32.82
N PRO A 1086 -13.07 21.95 32.06
CA PRO A 1086 -13.52 23.07 31.22
C PRO A 1086 -13.93 24.32 32.03
N ASP A 1087 -14.35 24.14 33.28
CA ASP A 1087 -14.83 25.22 34.14
C ASP A 1087 -13.72 25.98 34.87
N ILE A 1088 -12.45 25.58 34.69
CA ILE A 1088 -11.29 26.15 35.38
C ILE A 1088 -10.35 26.79 34.36
N LEU A 1089 -10.42 28.11 34.22
CA LEU A 1089 -9.70 28.88 33.20
C LEU A 1089 -8.18 28.63 33.18
N ASN A 1090 -7.59 28.43 34.36
CA ASN A 1090 -6.15 28.26 34.55
C ASN A 1090 -5.69 26.80 34.59
N TYR A 1091 -6.57 25.86 34.20
CA TYR A 1091 -6.26 24.44 34.08
C TYR A 1091 -5.86 24.09 32.65
N PHE A 1092 -4.62 23.67 32.44
CA PHE A 1092 -4.11 23.44 31.09
C PHE A 1092 -4.66 22.13 30.49
N ASP A 1093 -5.18 22.19 29.26
CA ASP A 1093 -5.68 21.02 28.55
C ASP A 1093 -4.51 20.22 27.97
N THR A 1094 -4.19 19.07 28.57
CA THR A 1094 -3.03 18.24 28.19
C THR A 1094 -3.15 17.54 26.85
N ARG A 1095 -4.23 17.78 26.08
CA ARG A 1095 -4.30 17.38 24.66
C ARG A 1095 -3.45 18.26 23.76
N TYR A 1096 -3.01 19.41 24.26
CA TYR A 1096 -2.05 20.29 23.59
C TYR A 1096 -0.62 20.05 24.05
N LYS A 1097 0.35 20.61 23.32
CA LYS A 1097 1.78 20.51 23.65
C LYS A 1097 2.19 21.62 24.59
N TYR A 1098 2.97 21.28 25.61
CA TYR A 1098 3.51 22.22 26.59
C TYR A 1098 4.99 21.96 26.85
N TYR A 1099 5.67 22.98 27.38
CA TYR A 1099 6.96 22.84 28.03
C TYR A 1099 6.77 22.29 29.44
N LEU A 1100 7.71 21.46 29.88
CA LEU A 1100 7.78 20.99 31.27
C LEU A 1100 8.82 21.82 32.02
N LEU A 1101 8.38 22.47 33.10
CA LEU A 1101 9.25 23.19 34.02
C LEU A 1101 9.37 22.39 35.32
N PHE A 1102 10.55 22.38 35.92
CA PHE A 1102 10.82 21.66 37.17
C PHE A 1102 11.42 22.63 38.19
N ALA A 1103 11.02 22.49 39.45
CA ALA A 1103 11.55 23.30 40.53
C ALA A 1103 11.51 22.52 41.85
N GLN A 1104 12.44 22.86 42.75
CA GLN A 1104 12.43 22.40 44.13
C GLN A 1104 12.93 23.51 45.05
N GLY A 1105 12.55 23.46 46.32
CA GLY A 1105 13.02 24.43 47.30
C GLY A 1105 12.64 24.08 48.73
N PRO A 1106 13.16 24.85 49.70
CA PRO A 1106 12.65 24.80 51.07
C PRO A 1106 11.24 25.38 51.14
N THR A 1107 10.47 24.93 52.13
CA THR A 1107 9.15 25.46 52.51
C THR A 1107 9.27 26.00 53.95
N ASP A 1108 8.44 26.95 54.37
CA ASP A 1108 8.47 27.41 55.76
C ASP A 1108 7.61 26.49 56.66
N ASP A 1109 7.58 26.73 57.97
CA ASP A 1109 6.80 25.88 58.89
C ASP A 1109 5.28 25.94 58.65
N ASN A 1110 4.82 26.94 57.87
CA ASN A 1110 3.43 27.11 57.45
C ASN A 1110 3.16 26.57 56.03
N GLY A 1111 4.18 26.05 55.35
CA GLY A 1111 4.11 25.40 54.04
C GLY A 1111 4.46 26.32 52.90
#